data_AF-A0A2D9WEY6-F1
#
_entry.id   AF-A0A2D9WEY6-F1
#
_cell.length_a   1.000
_cell.length_b   1.000
_cell.length_c   1.000
_cell.angle_alpha   90.00
_cell.angle_beta   90.00
_cell.angle_gamma   90.00
#
_symmetry.space_group_name_H-M   'P 1'
#
loop_
_entity.id
_entity.type
_entity.pdbx_description
1 polymer ?
#
loop_
_entity_poly.entity_id
_entity_poly.type
_entity_poly.pdbx_seq_one_letter_code
_entity_poly.pdbx_strand_id
1 'polypeptide(L)'
;MANSVFFNQTNTTLDGILGGSMWNVPDGGTITWEVQDSNSFSWGDYLTEFDNLAVIMAEFDQIIDAEFQYLGWLTSPESESTADITVTFENFSTLGLSENIAGFARFPGTVNEGTVKLNLESTVLEKFVPGQSGYHTVIHEIGHALGLSHPHDGGPWNWPSFSDLGISALDSMYTTVMSYEPPLYSWSYGWATTPMIWDAYALQAMYGMETQTRSGDQVYYLLDDNTANAIWDSGGNDTISAEQSINANVIDLRQGYFSGYSNDVTGITFNTLIENAIGSSQSDTIIGNNLDNIILGKSGNDVIFGEDGNDNIDGGEGRDISNYSGSTSPVVVNLLDGTATSGIYVDTLVNIETIVGSDYADTILGDSGANRLTGGKGNDLVFGDAGSDIIYGDDGSDIIDGGTGTDILSYLSIASAVSIDLSSGKAINGDYTDLISNIEWILGSTHSDTIIGDLESNKIEGSSGDDTIDGGAGTDTASFSGIISEYSAVESGYSIIVTDTNASRDGTDTLTSIEAFEFAGTSAVLSDLLNPTDVDNGVYRFFNLGTGTHFYSASPVERNHIINTYDQFNYEGGSFKSAGAATSDTAGVHRFFNTQLGTHFFTQSEVEKDNVIATLPYYNYEGIEYQAYTSQVDGSIALYRFFNTVNGAHFFTPSEVERDSVIENLPVYNYEGIAYYVDAIV
;
A
#
# COMPACT_ATOMS: atom_id res chain seq x y z
N MET A 1 -33.57 8.54 0.85
CA MET A 1 -33.67 7.28 0.07
C MET A 1 -34.81 6.38 0.57
N ALA A 2 -35.25 6.49 1.82
CA ALA A 2 -36.38 5.79 2.45
C ALA A 2 -37.79 6.04 1.81
N ASN A 3 -38.01 7.15 1.09
CA ASN A 3 -39.35 7.58 0.64
C ASN A 3 -40.04 6.71 -0.45
N SER A 4 -39.50 5.54 -0.81
CA SER A 4 -39.99 4.70 -1.92
C SER A 4 -40.87 3.51 -1.50
N VAL A 5 -41.12 3.29 -0.20
CA VAL A 5 -41.95 2.17 0.27
C VAL A 5 -43.37 2.65 0.56
N PHE A 6 -44.36 2.13 -0.19
CA PHE A 6 -45.78 2.45 -0.02
C PHE A 6 -46.63 1.18 0.18
N PHE A 7 -47.54 1.20 1.16
CA PHE A 7 -48.45 0.10 1.49
C PHE A 7 -49.91 0.44 1.18
N ASN A 8 -50.73 -0.57 0.88
CA ASN A 8 -52.15 -0.44 0.53
C ASN A 8 -52.94 -1.46 1.32
N GLN A 9 -53.80 -0.92 2.18
CA GLN A 9 -54.62 -1.66 3.13
C GLN A 9 -55.70 -2.54 2.48
N THR A 10 -55.82 -2.62 1.15
CA THR A 10 -57.02 -3.16 0.49
C THR A 10 -56.83 -4.08 -0.72
N ASN A 11 -55.59 -4.39 -1.17
CA ASN A 11 -55.40 -5.21 -2.37
C ASN A 11 -54.11 -6.04 -2.34
N THR A 12 -54.20 -7.33 -2.66
CA THR A 12 -53.12 -8.35 -2.62
C THR A 12 -52.10 -8.25 -3.77
N THR A 13 -51.95 -7.08 -4.38
CA THR A 13 -50.95 -6.82 -5.41
C THR A 13 -50.42 -5.43 -5.16
N LEU A 14 -49.20 -5.30 -4.65
CA LEU A 14 -48.67 -4.01 -4.28
C LEU A 14 -47.21 -3.71 -4.65
N ASP A 15 -47.05 -2.50 -5.16
CA ASP A 15 -45.84 -1.77 -5.56
C ASP A 15 -44.94 -1.38 -4.35
N GLY A 16 -44.47 -2.38 -3.57
CA GLY A 16 -43.44 -2.18 -2.54
C GLY A 16 -42.37 -3.25 -2.63
N ILE A 17 -41.11 -2.90 -2.34
CA ILE A 17 -39.94 -3.78 -2.45
C ILE A 17 -40.08 -5.10 -1.65
N LEU A 18 -40.77 -5.08 -0.50
CA LEU A 18 -41.10 -6.25 0.33
C LEU A 18 -42.60 -6.29 0.69
N GLY A 19 -43.46 -5.53 0.00
CA GLY A 19 -44.85 -5.30 0.44
C GLY A 19 -45.85 -6.31 -0.13
N GLY A 20 -46.32 -7.25 0.70
CA GLY A 20 -47.42 -8.17 0.38
C GLY A 20 -48.79 -7.63 0.81
N SER A 21 -49.17 -7.95 2.05
CA SER A 21 -50.40 -7.50 2.70
C SER A 21 -50.10 -7.14 4.16
N MET A 22 -51.05 -6.59 4.92
CA MET A 22 -50.78 -6.21 6.31
C MET A 22 -51.99 -6.49 7.20
N TRP A 23 -51.72 -6.73 8.49
CA TRP A 23 -52.78 -6.78 9.50
C TRP A 23 -53.44 -5.41 9.66
N ASN A 24 -54.75 -5.41 9.93
CA ASN A 24 -55.45 -4.20 10.29
C ASN A 24 -55.26 -3.92 11.79
N VAL A 25 -54.12 -3.33 12.14
CA VAL A 25 -53.78 -2.96 13.51
C VAL A 25 -54.23 -1.51 13.75
N PRO A 26 -55.25 -1.25 14.61
CA PRO A 26 -55.63 0.11 14.97
C PRO A 26 -54.49 0.84 15.69
N ASP A 27 -54.47 2.17 15.70
CA ASP A 27 -53.48 2.96 16.44
C ASP A 27 -53.33 2.47 17.90
N GLY A 28 -52.16 1.92 18.24
CA GLY A 28 -51.85 1.35 19.56
C GLY A 28 -52.35 -0.08 19.81
N GLY A 29 -52.81 -0.79 18.78
CA GLY A 29 -53.11 -2.23 18.82
C GLY A 29 -51.85 -3.10 18.67
N THR A 30 -51.98 -4.39 18.99
CA THR A 30 -50.91 -5.38 18.84
C THR A 30 -51.36 -6.52 17.93
N ILE A 31 -50.39 -7.12 17.22
CA ILE A 31 -50.47 -8.42 16.57
C ILE A 31 -50.00 -9.43 17.61
N THR A 32 -50.78 -10.48 17.79
CA THR A 32 -50.45 -11.55 18.73
C THR A 32 -49.87 -12.77 18.02
N TRP A 33 -48.94 -13.47 18.66
CA TRP A 33 -48.39 -14.72 18.12
C TRP A 33 -48.36 -15.84 19.17
N GLU A 34 -48.47 -17.08 18.72
CA GLU A 34 -48.29 -18.25 19.58
C GLU A 34 -47.67 -19.43 18.82
N VAL A 35 -46.98 -20.30 19.55
CA VAL A 35 -46.53 -21.61 19.05
C VAL A 35 -47.52 -22.68 19.51
N GLN A 36 -48.06 -23.48 18.58
CA GLN A 36 -48.98 -24.56 18.89
C GLN A 36 -48.40 -25.93 18.56
N ASP A 37 -48.77 -26.92 19.39
CA ASP A 37 -48.59 -28.35 19.07
C ASP A 37 -49.57 -28.75 17.96
N SER A 38 -49.08 -29.38 16.89
CA SER A 38 -49.96 -29.84 15.82
C SER A 38 -50.73 -31.07 16.31
N ASN A 39 -52.04 -30.90 16.53
CA ASN A 39 -52.97 -31.97 16.97
C ASN A 39 -53.03 -33.20 16.04
N SER A 40 -52.21 -33.27 14.98
CA SER A 40 -52.20 -34.29 13.93
C SER A 40 -50.99 -35.23 13.95
N PHE A 41 -50.07 -35.13 14.92
CA PHE A 41 -48.75 -35.78 14.82
C PHE A 41 -48.55 -37.07 15.64
N SER A 42 -47.74 -37.99 15.10
CA SER A 42 -47.21 -39.20 15.74
C SER A 42 -45.73 -39.32 15.40
N TRP A 43 -44.86 -39.08 16.38
CA TRP A 43 -43.40 -39.16 16.25
C TRP A 43 -42.98 -40.59 15.86
N GLY A 44 -42.57 -40.78 14.60
CA GLY A 44 -41.91 -42.01 14.15
C GLY A 44 -40.45 -42.06 14.61
N ASP A 45 -39.85 -43.24 14.60
CA ASP A 45 -38.56 -43.62 15.23
C ASP A 45 -37.26 -42.89 14.74
N TYR A 46 -37.35 -41.71 14.12
CA TYR A 46 -36.22 -41.06 13.41
C TYR A 46 -35.63 -39.80 14.06
N LEU A 47 -36.10 -39.37 15.23
CA LEU A 47 -35.55 -38.18 15.89
C LEU A 47 -34.97 -38.57 17.25
N THR A 48 -33.64 -38.58 17.34
CA THR A 48 -32.88 -38.95 18.56
C THR A 48 -31.95 -37.85 19.06
N GLU A 49 -32.25 -36.57 18.76
CA GLU A 49 -31.48 -35.44 19.31
C GLU A 49 -32.35 -34.24 19.75
N PHE A 50 -33.55 -34.05 19.18
CA PHE A 50 -34.58 -33.14 19.71
C PHE A 50 -35.55 -33.89 20.63
N ASP A 51 -35.08 -34.31 21.80
CA ASP A 51 -35.97 -34.87 22.82
C ASP A 51 -36.80 -33.74 23.45
N ASN A 52 -38.02 -33.57 22.90
CA ASN A 52 -39.21 -32.88 23.43
C ASN A 52 -39.64 -31.65 22.61
N LEU A 53 -40.81 -31.73 21.96
CA LEU A 53 -41.47 -30.62 21.25
C LEU A 53 -41.56 -29.36 22.11
N ALA A 54 -41.71 -29.50 23.43
CA ALA A 54 -41.73 -28.38 24.36
C ALA A 54 -40.41 -27.57 24.35
N VAL A 55 -39.27 -28.21 24.05
CA VAL A 55 -37.96 -27.53 23.93
C VAL A 55 -37.90 -26.73 22.64
N ILE A 56 -38.28 -27.34 21.50
CA ILE A 56 -38.35 -26.63 20.20
C ILE A 56 -39.31 -25.44 20.28
N MET A 57 -40.49 -25.64 20.89
CA MET A 57 -41.45 -24.57 21.08
C MET A 57 -40.88 -23.46 21.96
N ALA A 58 -40.17 -23.77 23.03
CA ALA A 58 -39.55 -22.78 23.91
C ALA A 58 -38.36 -22.05 23.26
N GLU A 59 -37.57 -22.73 22.44
CA GLU A 59 -36.50 -22.11 21.64
C GLU A 59 -37.10 -21.14 20.62
N PHE A 60 -38.17 -21.54 19.94
CA PHE A 60 -38.88 -20.68 19.00
C PHE A 60 -39.53 -19.47 19.69
N ASP A 61 -40.09 -19.70 20.89
CA ASP A 61 -40.68 -18.65 21.72
C ASP A 61 -39.64 -17.56 22.02
N GLN A 62 -38.43 -18.01 22.39
CA GLN A 62 -37.28 -17.13 22.61
C GLN A 62 -36.81 -16.39 21.36
N ILE A 63 -36.89 -16.97 20.17
CA ILE A 63 -36.48 -16.27 18.93
C ILE A 63 -37.42 -15.10 18.64
N ILE A 64 -38.74 -15.29 18.76
CA ILE A 64 -39.67 -14.19 18.50
C ILE A 64 -39.55 -13.11 19.58
N ASP A 65 -39.47 -13.52 20.84
CA ASP A 65 -39.26 -12.58 21.94
C ASP A 65 -37.89 -11.89 21.89
N ALA A 66 -36.84 -12.52 21.36
CA ALA A 66 -35.53 -11.90 21.26
C ALA A 66 -35.43 -10.97 20.05
N GLU A 67 -36.03 -11.33 18.90
CA GLU A 67 -35.72 -10.70 17.62
C GLU A 67 -36.84 -9.82 17.05
N PHE A 68 -38.09 -10.04 17.48
CA PHE A 68 -39.24 -9.24 17.06
C PHE A 68 -39.88 -8.43 18.19
N GLN A 69 -39.57 -8.70 19.47
CA GLN A 69 -40.13 -7.97 20.62
C GLN A 69 -39.87 -6.44 20.56
N TYR A 70 -38.80 -6.05 19.88
CA TYR A 70 -38.45 -4.65 19.59
C TYR A 70 -39.48 -3.89 18.76
N LEU A 71 -40.44 -4.58 18.17
CA LEU A 71 -41.45 -3.97 17.34
C LEU A 71 -42.59 -3.39 18.17
N GLY A 72 -42.73 -3.72 19.47
CA GLY A 72 -43.69 -3.13 20.42
C GLY A 72 -45.18 -3.38 20.10
N TRP A 73 -45.50 -3.64 18.84
CA TRP A 73 -46.80 -4.05 18.32
C TRP A 73 -46.88 -5.56 18.08
N LEU A 74 -45.81 -6.35 18.23
CA LEU A 74 -45.89 -7.82 18.22
C LEU A 74 -45.76 -8.35 19.66
N THR A 75 -46.79 -9.02 20.18
CA THR A 75 -46.83 -9.49 21.57
C THR A 75 -47.31 -10.93 21.68
N SER A 76 -47.04 -11.59 22.81
CA SER A 76 -47.78 -12.81 23.15
C SER A 76 -49.25 -12.46 23.52
N PRO A 77 -50.20 -13.39 23.33
CA PRO A 77 -51.62 -13.14 23.60
C PRO A 77 -51.91 -12.98 25.10
N GLU A 78 -52.63 -11.92 25.47
CA GLU A 78 -53.20 -11.76 26.80
C GLU A 78 -54.51 -12.56 26.90
N SER A 79 -54.46 -13.83 27.35
CA SER A 79 -55.58 -14.80 27.56
C SER A 79 -55.73 -15.91 26.50
N GLU A 80 -56.66 -16.87 26.70
CA GLU A 80 -56.98 -17.98 25.77
C GLU A 80 -57.61 -17.52 24.42
N SER A 81 -57.32 -16.29 23.97
CA SER A 81 -57.65 -15.84 22.61
C SER A 81 -56.74 -16.51 21.59
N THR A 82 -57.29 -16.87 20.44
CA THR A 82 -56.49 -17.31 19.28
C THR A 82 -55.54 -16.22 18.86
N ALA A 83 -54.24 -16.53 18.74
CA ALA A 83 -53.27 -15.56 18.26
C ALA A 83 -53.50 -15.21 16.78
N ASP A 84 -53.08 -14.02 16.36
CA ASP A 84 -53.12 -13.60 14.96
C ASP A 84 -52.14 -14.42 14.11
N ILE A 85 -50.95 -14.68 14.64
CA ILE A 85 -49.93 -15.53 14.03
C ILE A 85 -49.83 -16.85 14.83
N THR A 86 -49.93 -17.98 14.14
CA THR A 86 -49.81 -19.30 14.76
C THR A 86 -48.71 -20.10 14.09
N VAL A 87 -47.70 -20.50 14.86
CA VAL A 87 -46.60 -21.34 14.37
C VAL A 87 -46.85 -22.80 14.71
N THR A 88 -46.68 -23.67 13.72
CA THR A 88 -46.87 -25.13 13.84
C THR A 88 -45.73 -25.91 13.20
N PHE A 89 -45.44 -27.10 13.73
CA PHE A 89 -44.43 -28.03 13.21
C PHE A 89 -45.11 -29.24 12.57
N GLU A 90 -44.74 -29.57 11.33
CA GLU A 90 -45.34 -30.67 10.56
C GLU A 90 -44.29 -31.42 9.71
N ASN A 91 -44.57 -32.69 9.38
CA ASN A 91 -43.83 -33.44 8.37
C ASN A 91 -44.43 -33.17 6.99
N PHE A 92 -43.73 -32.42 6.14
CA PHE A 92 -44.29 -31.96 4.88
C PHE A 92 -44.54 -33.09 3.87
N SER A 93 -43.84 -34.22 4.00
CA SER A 93 -44.14 -35.44 3.22
C SER A 93 -45.59 -35.90 3.39
N THR A 94 -46.19 -35.66 4.56
CA THR A 94 -47.60 -36.01 4.85
C THR A 94 -48.60 -35.11 4.14
N LEU A 95 -48.15 -33.91 3.73
CA LEU A 95 -48.91 -32.95 2.92
C LEU A 95 -48.67 -33.13 1.41
N GLY A 96 -47.81 -34.08 1.02
CA GLY A 96 -47.37 -34.27 -0.37
C GLY A 96 -46.39 -33.20 -0.86
N LEU A 97 -45.74 -32.48 0.06
CA LEU A 97 -44.72 -31.47 -0.22
C LEU A 97 -43.31 -32.09 -0.15
N SER A 98 -42.33 -31.42 -0.77
CA SER A 98 -40.93 -31.86 -0.77
C SER A 98 -40.28 -31.62 0.59
N GLU A 99 -39.42 -32.54 1.02
CA GLU A 99 -38.54 -32.39 2.19
C GLU A 99 -37.60 -31.18 2.11
N ASN A 100 -37.33 -30.69 0.89
CA ASN A 100 -36.48 -29.52 0.64
C ASN A 100 -37.14 -28.18 0.98
N ILE A 101 -38.45 -28.16 1.24
CA ILE A 101 -39.14 -26.95 1.70
C ILE A 101 -38.96 -26.87 3.21
N ALA A 102 -38.30 -25.82 3.70
CA ALA A 102 -38.01 -25.64 5.11
C ALA A 102 -39.23 -25.11 5.89
N GLY A 103 -40.04 -24.24 5.26
CA GLY A 103 -41.26 -23.70 5.83
C GLY A 103 -42.19 -23.10 4.77
N PHE A 104 -43.37 -22.68 5.22
CA PHE A 104 -44.19 -21.70 4.50
C PHE A 104 -45.11 -20.98 5.48
N ALA A 105 -45.47 -19.75 5.15
CA ALA A 105 -46.47 -18.98 5.89
C ALA A 105 -47.60 -18.45 5.00
N ARG A 106 -48.66 -17.97 5.66
CA ARG A 106 -49.83 -17.35 5.03
C ARG A 106 -49.91 -15.88 5.36
N PHE A 107 -49.90 -15.08 4.30
CA PHE A 107 -50.05 -13.63 4.36
C PHE A 107 -51.34 -13.18 5.08
N PRO A 108 -51.32 -12.02 5.73
CA PRO A 108 -52.53 -11.34 6.22
C PRO A 108 -53.58 -11.17 5.11
N GLY A 109 -54.86 -11.27 5.44
CA GLY A 109 -55.98 -11.16 4.51
C GLY A 109 -56.20 -12.37 3.59
N THR A 110 -55.49 -13.49 3.82
CA THR A 110 -55.67 -14.75 3.07
C THR A 110 -56.43 -15.81 3.88
N VAL A 111 -56.81 -16.93 3.24
CA VAL A 111 -57.43 -18.06 3.96
C VAL A 111 -56.37 -18.72 4.83
N ASN A 112 -56.68 -18.86 6.13
CA ASN A 112 -55.72 -19.26 7.18
C ASN A 112 -54.55 -18.28 7.33
N GLU A 113 -54.83 -16.97 7.23
CA GLU A 113 -53.87 -15.91 7.51
C GLU A 113 -53.11 -16.14 8.84
N GLY A 114 -51.85 -15.72 8.89
CA GLY A 114 -51.01 -15.83 10.08
C GLY A 114 -50.52 -17.23 10.41
N THR A 115 -50.91 -18.26 9.65
CA THR A 115 -50.38 -19.61 9.85
C THR A 115 -48.94 -19.71 9.34
N VAL A 116 -48.01 -20.10 10.20
CA VAL A 116 -46.63 -20.47 9.87
C VAL A 116 -46.48 -21.98 10.06
N LYS A 117 -45.91 -22.66 9.07
CA LYS A 117 -45.64 -24.10 9.12
C LYS A 117 -44.16 -24.36 8.87
N LEU A 118 -43.53 -25.14 9.75
CA LEU A 118 -42.13 -25.52 9.65
C LEU A 118 -41.99 -27.03 9.44
N ASN A 119 -41.15 -27.41 8.49
CA ASN A 119 -40.97 -28.80 8.07
C ASN A 119 -39.91 -29.55 8.90
N LEU A 120 -40.34 -30.42 9.82
CA LEU A 120 -39.44 -31.21 10.67
C LEU A 120 -38.57 -32.23 9.91
N GLU A 121 -38.94 -32.56 8.67
CA GLU A 121 -38.14 -33.46 7.82
C GLU A 121 -37.04 -32.71 7.06
N SER A 122 -37.03 -31.37 7.13
CA SER A 122 -36.02 -30.57 6.48
C SER A 122 -34.73 -30.56 7.30
N THR A 123 -33.64 -30.94 6.64
CA THR A 123 -32.27 -30.81 7.21
C THR A 123 -31.89 -29.36 7.58
N VAL A 124 -32.66 -28.38 7.10
CA VAL A 124 -32.49 -26.95 7.43
C VAL A 124 -32.92 -26.64 8.86
N LEU A 125 -33.89 -27.39 9.43
CA LEU A 125 -34.42 -27.15 10.78
C LEU A 125 -33.65 -27.83 11.92
N GLU A 126 -32.62 -28.62 11.63
CA GLU A 126 -31.78 -29.26 12.66
C GLU A 126 -30.94 -28.24 13.48
N LYS A 127 -31.19 -26.93 13.32
CA LYS A 127 -30.27 -25.83 13.60
C LYS A 127 -30.97 -24.52 14.02
N PHE A 128 -31.76 -24.53 15.09
CA PHE A 128 -32.34 -23.30 15.72
C PHE A 128 -31.31 -22.51 16.54
N VAL A 129 -30.05 -22.51 16.11
CA VAL A 129 -28.96 -21.79 16.78
C VAL A 129 -28.71 -20.49 16.00
N PRO A 130 -28.51 -19.33 16.67
CA PRO A 130 -28.10 -18.11 16.01
C PRO A 130 -26.94 -18.34 15.03
N GLY A 131 -27.00 -17.71 13.85
CA GLY A 131 -26.00 -17.89 12.80
C GLY A 131 -26.16 -19.15 11.96
N GLN A 132 -27.30 -19.85 12.07
CA GLN A 132 -27.61 -21.01 11.22
C GLN A 132 -28.93 -20.87 10.43
N SER A 133 -29.07 -21.66 9.37
CA SER A 133 -30.18 -21.58 8.41
C SER A 133 -31.57 -21.81 9.01
N GLY A 134 -31.65 -22.66 10.04
CA GLY A 134 -32.92 -22.92 10.74
C GLY A 134 -33.43 -21.67 11.44
N TYR A 135 -32.54 -20.98 12.15
CA TYR A 135 -32.82 -19.69 12.80
C TYR A 135 -33.29 -18.63 11.80
N HIS A 136 -32.60 -18.48 10.67
CA HIS A 136 -33.00 -17.58 9.60
C HIS A 136 -34.38 -17.92 9.02
N THR A 137 -34.67 -19.20 8.79
CA THR A 137 -35.97 -19.66 8.25
C THR A 137 -37.13 -19.24 9.14
N VAL A 138 -36.94 -19.27 10.47
CA VAL A 138 -37.95 -18.80 11.42
C VAL A 138 -38.31 -17.34 11.16
N ILE A 139 -37.31 -16.47 11.12
CA ILE A 139 -37.48 -15.03 10.92
C ILE A 139 -38.16 -14.76 9.56
N HIS A 140 -37.72 -15.48 8.52
CA HIS A 140 -38.27 -15.40 7.17
C HIS A 140 -39.78 -15.71 7.13
N GLU A 141 -40.20 -16.84 7.70
CA GLU A 141 -41.60 -17.26 7.64
C GLU A 141 -42.51 -16.38 8.52
N ILE A 142 -42.01 -15.89 9.64
CA ILE A 142 -42.71 -14.87 10.44
C ILE A 142 -42.86 -13.59 9.63
N GLY A 143 -41.82 -13.18 8.88
CA GLY A 143 -41.87 -12.05 7.96
C GLY A 143 -43.05 -12.15 6.99
N HIS A 144 -43.26 -13.32 6.37
CA HIS A 144 -44.44 -13.58 5.54
C HIS A 144 -45.77 -13.50 6.30
N ALA A 145 -45.86 -14.05 7.51
CA ALA A 145 -47.06 -13.95 8.35
C ALA A 145 -47.35 -12.51 8.81
N LEU A 146 -46.32 -11.68 8.91
CA LEU A 146 -46.40 -10.24 9.11
C LEU A 146 -46.67 -9.47 7.82
N GLY A 147 -46.57 -10.12 6.66
CA GLY A 147 -46.95 -9.57 5.38
C GLY A 147 -45.84 -9.18 4.42
N LEU A 148 -44.58 -9.47 4.76
CA LEU A 148 -43.43 -9.26 3.88
C LEU A 148 -43.44 -10.27 2.72
N SER A 149 -43.18 -9.82 1.49
CA SER A 149 -43.00 -10.68 0.32
C SER A 149 -41.53 -10.89 0.00
N HIS A 150 -41.21 -11.86 -0.87
CA HIS A 150 -39.85 -11.94 -1.40
C HIS A 150 -39.51 -10.72 -2.28
N PRO A 151 -38.24 -10.28 -2.32
CA PRO A 151 -37.81 -9.16 -3.17
C PRO A 151 -38.07 -9.39 -4.67
N HIS A 152 -37.90 -10.63 -5.15
CA HIS A 152 -38.06 -10.98 -6.57
C HIS A 152 -39.52 -11.04 -7.03
N ASP A 153 -40.47 -11.08 -6.09
CA ASP A 153 -41.91 -11.12 -6.40
C ASP A 153 -42.49 -9.70 -6.64
N GLY A 154 -41.72 -8.63 -6.37
CA GLY A 154 -42.16 -7.21 -6.38
C GLY A 154 -42.00 -6.42 -7.70
N GLY A 155 -41.47 -7.01 -8.77
CA GLY A 155 -41.27 -6.33 -10.08
C GLY A 155 -39.99 -5.46 -10.16
N PRO A 156 -39.74 -4.76 -11.30
CA PRO A 156 -38.47 -4.08 -11.56
C PRO A 156 -38.37 -2.70 -10.87
N TRP A 157 -37.44 -2.55 -9.91
CA TRP A 157 -37.19 -1.31 -9.18
C TRP A 157 -35.71 -0.90 -9.19
N ASN A 158 -35.44 0.40 -8.97
CA ASN A 158 -34.10 0.97 -8.86
C ASN A 158 -33.69 0.99 -7.38
N TRP A 159 -32.88 0.03 -6.97
CA TRP A 159 -32.35 -0.08 -5.61
C TRP A 159 -30.99 0.65 -5.47
N PRO A 160 -30.62 1.10 -4.26
CA PRO A 160 -29.26 1.59 -3.99
C PRO A 160 -28.24 0.43 -3.99
N SER A 161 -27.03 0.67 -4.52
CA SER A 161 -25.92 -0.29 -4.50
C SER A 161 -24.99 -0.03 -3.31
N PHE A 162 -24.63 -1.06 -2.56
CA PHE A 162 -23.65 -0.99 -1.47
C PHE A 162 -22.28 -1.46 -1.99
N SER A 163 -21.61 -0.60 -2.75
CA SER A 163 -20.32 -0.93 -3.39
C SER A 163 -19.18 -1.17 -2.40
N ASP A 164 -19.25 -0.56 -1.22
CA ASP A 164 -18.06 -0.32 -0.40
C ASP A 164 -17.69 -1.52 0.50
N LEU A 165 -18.62 -2.46 0.71
CA LEU A 165 -18.37 -3.75 1.37
C LEU A 165 -18.33 -4.93 0.37
N GLY A 166 -18.32 -4.61 -0.93
CA GLY A 166 -18.51 -5.62 -1.97
C GLY A 166 -19.89 -6.27 -1.97
N ILE A 167 -20.86 -5.89 -1.13
CA ILE A 167 -22.20 -6.50 -1.10
C ILE A 167 -23.01 -6.04 -2.32
N SER A 168 -22.74 -6.66 -3.48
CA SER A 168 -23.57 -6.52 -4.67
C SER A 168 -24.66 -7.58 -4.63
N ALA A 169 -25.82 -7.26 -4.04
CA ALA A 169 -27.11 -7.70 -4.57
C ALA A 169 -28.23 -7.04 -3.79
N LEU A 170 -29.10 -6.43 -4.58
CA LEU A 170 -30.37 -5.80 -4.22
C LEU A 170 -31.39 -6.84 -3.69
N ASP A 171 -31.12 -8.11 -3.99
CA ASP A 171 -31.75 -9.30 -3.45
C ASP A 171 -30.62 -10.03 -2.72
N SER A 172 -30.41 -9.73 -1.43
CA SER A 172 -29.39 -10.40 -0.63
C SER A 172 -29.90 -10.61 0.78
N MET A 173 -29.63 -11.79 1.34
CA MET A 173 -29.92 -12.13 2.73
C MET A 173 -29.25 -11.23 3.77
N TYR A 174 -28.19 -10.48 3.43
CA TYR A 174 -27.64 -9.44 4.32
C TYR A 174 -28.52 -8.20 4.40
N THR A 175 -29.34 -7.96 3.38
CA THR A 175 -30.17 -6.76 3.30
C THR A 175 -31.63 -7.02 3.69
N THR A 176 -32.11 -8.26 3.50
CA THR A 176 -33.45 -8.73 3.87
C THR A 176 -33.45 -10.24 4.07
N VAL A 177 -34.03 -10.73 5.16
CA VAL A 177 -34.25 -12.17 5.39
C VAL A 177 -35.19 -12.80 4.36
N MET A 178 -35.96 -11.99 3.63
CA MET A 178 -36.88 -12.46 2.60
C MET A 178 -36.18 -12.84 1.29
N SER A 179 -34.87 -12.62 1.18
CA SER A 179 -34.09 -12.98 0.00
C SER A 179 -33.75 -14.48 -0.03
N TYR A 180 -33.69 -15.05 -1.24
CA TYR A 180 -33.11 -16.39 -1.46
C TYR A 180 -31.66 -16.33 -1.96
N GLU A 181 -31.14 -15.14 -2.19
CA GLU A 181 -29.85 -14.92 -2.81
C GLU A 181 -28.79 -14.64 -1.73
N PRO A 182 -27.69 -15.42 -1.72
CA PRO A 182 -26.61 -15.18 -0.79
C PRO A 182 -25.78 -13.94 -1.18
N PRO A 183 -25.02 -13.35 -0.24
CA PRO A 183 -24.19 -12.18 -0.53
C PRO A 183 -23.14 -12.53 -1.58
N LEU A 184 -22.98 -11.70 -2.62
CA LEU A 184 -21.97 -11.85 -3.68
C LEU A 184 -21.93 -13.21 -4.42
N TYR A 185 -22.99 -14.02 -4.34
CA TYR A 185 -22.97 -15.42 -4.78
C TYR A 185 -21.90 -16.29 -4.07
N SER A 186 -21.46 -15.89 -2.87
CA SER A 186 -20.63 -16.72 -2.00
C SER A 186 -21.51 -17.70 -1.24
N TRP A 187 -21.08 -18.95 -1.09
CA TRP A 187 -21.75 -19.93 -0.22
C TRP A 187 -21.23 -19.92 1.22
N SER A 188 -20.30 -19.02 1.54
CA SER A 188 -19.77 -18.78 2.88
C SER A 188 -20.22 -17.40 3.34
N TYR A 189 -21.27 -17.36 4.15
CA TYR A 189 -21.85 -16.16 4.75
C TYR A 189 -22.41 -16.49 6.15
N GLY A 190 -22.56 -15.47 7.00
CA GLY A 190 -23.28 -15.58 8.25
C GLY A 190 -24.79 -15.58 8.04
N TRP A 191 -25.52 -16.45 8.74
CA TRP A 191 -26.98 -16.47 8.63
C TRP A 191 -27.60 -15.35 9.48
N ALA A 192 -28.69 -14.78 8.98
CA ALA A 192 -29.39 -13.72 9.69
C ALA A 192 -29.92 -14.19 11.04
N THR A 193 -29.67 -13.41 12.09
CA THR A 193 -30.19 -13.62 13.45
C THR A 193 -31.24 -12.59 13.82
N THR A 194 -31.47 -11.56 13.01
CA THR A 194 -32.53 -10.57 13.19
C THR A 194 -33.30 -10.38 11.88
N PRO A 195 -34.47 -9.73 11.87
CA PRO A 195 -34.91 -8.99 10.69
C PRO A 195 -33.79 -8.04 10.25
N MET A 196 -33.46 -8.03 8.95
CA MET A 196 -32.39 -7.19 8.42
C MET A 196 -32.90 -5.78 8.10
N ILE A 197 -32.00 -4.89 7.64
CA ILE A 197 -32.25 -3.46 7.45
C ILE A 197 -33.57 -3.16 6.70
N TRP A 198 -33.83 -3.85 5.58
CA TRP A 198 -35.05 -3.62 4.81
C TRP A 198 -36.30 -4.27 5.41
N ASP A 199 -36.16 -5.38 6.13
CA ASP A 199 -37.26 -6.01 6.84
C ASP A 199 -37.77 -5.09 7.94
N ALA A 200 -36.85 -4.58 8.77
CA ALA A 200 -37.15 -3.64 9.83
C ALA A 200 -37.83 -2.37 9.28
N TYR A 201 -37.26 -1.79 8.22
CA TYR A 201 -37.84 -0.62 7.56
C TYR A 201 -39.25 -0.87 7.02
N ALA A 202 -39.47 -1.99 6.33
CA ALA A 202 -40.78 -2.35 5.79
C ALA A 202 -41.81 -2.55 6.91
N LEU A 203 -41.45 -3.31 7.95
CA LEU A 203 -42.33 -3.58 9.10
C LEU A 203 -42.71 -2.29 9.84
N GLN A 204 -41.79 -1.35 10.01
CA GLN A 204 -42.11 -0.05 10.64
C GLN A 204 -43.00 0.82 9.78
N ALA A 205 -42.81 0.79 8.48
CA ALA A 205 -43.66 1.54 7.57
C ALA A 205 -45.07 0.91 7.46
N MET A 206 -45.22 -0.39 7.75
CA MET A 206 -46.52 -1.07 7.87
C MET A 206 -47.21 -0.79 9.21
N TYR A 207 -46.49 -0.93 10.32
CA TYR A 207 -47.09 -1.03 11.66
C TYR A 207 -46.71 0.10 12.62
N GLY A 208 -45.85 1.02 12.17
CA GLY A 208 -45.35 2.12 12.97
C GLY A 208 -43.97 1.84 13.56
N MET A 209 -43.28 2.94 13.88
CA MET A 209 -41.98 2.93 14.53
C MET A 209 -42.13 2.71 16.04
N GLU A 210 -41.33 1.81 16.60
CA GLU A 210 -41.23 1.62 18.04
C GLU A 210 -40.24 2.66 18.63
N THR A 211 -40.54 3.26 19.78
CA THR A 211 -39.80 4.40 20.35
C THR A 211 -39.24 4.19 21.77
N GLN A 212 -39.34 2.98 22.32
CA GLN A 212 -38.89 2.64 23.68
C GLN A 212 -37.79 1.58 23.70
N THR A 213 -37.66 0.79 22.64
CA THR A 213 -36.70 -0.29 22.49
C THR A 213 -35.30 0.27 22.61
N ARG A 214 -34.58 -0.22 23.62
CA ARG A 214 -33.18 0.14 23.84
C ARG A 214 -32.93 1.65 23.95
N SER A 215 -33.96 2.42 24.34
CA SER A 215 -33.98 3.90 24.44
C SER A 215 -32.98 4.57 25.42
N GLY A 216 -31.98 3.84 25.91
CA GLY A 216 -30.85 4.39 26.64
C GLY A 216 -29.57 3.65 26.27
N ASP A 217 -28.42 4.17 26.66
CA ASP A 217 -27.09 3.78 26.19
C ASP A 217 -26.85 2.26 26.08
N GLN A 218 -26.56 1.79 24.87
CA GLN A 218 -26.24 0.41 24.53
C GLN A 218 -24.81 0.24 24.01
N VAL A 219 -24.31 -1.00 24.12
CA VAL A 219 -23.09 -1.44 23.45
C VAL A 219 -23.40 -2.68 22.63
N TYR A 220 -23.14 -2.59 21.32
CA TYR A 220 -23.32 -3.65 20.33
C TYR A 220 -21.95 -4.23 19.96
N TYR A 221 -21.75 -5.52 20.21
CA TYR A 221 -20.46 -6.16 20.02
C TYR A 221 -20.36 -6.87 18.67
N LEU A 222 -19.22 -6.70 17.99
CA LEU A 222 -18.82 -7.53 16.85
C LEU A 222 -18.04 -8.73 17.39
N LEU A 223 -18.57 -9.95 17.21
CA LEU A 223 -18.18 -11.13 18.01
C LEU A 223 -17.43 -12.24 17.23
N ASP A 224 -17.19 -12.07 15.93
CA ASP A 224 -16.59 -13.09 15.06
C ASP A 224 -17.34 -14.44 15.10
N ASP A 225 -18.66 -14.41 15.29
CA ASP A 225 -19.52 -15.58 15.44
C ASP A 225 -20.17 -16.03 14.12
N ASN A 226 -19.80 -15.38 13.01
CA ASN A 226 -20.30 -15.67 11.67
C ASN A 226 -21.83 -15.52 11.60
N THR A 227 -22.33 -14.40 12.10
CA THR A 227 -23.75 -14.05 12.02
C THR A 227 -23.98 -12.86 11.08
N ALA A 228 -25.25 -12.64 10.73
CA ALA A 228 -25.67 -11.39 10.13
C ALA A 228 -26.81 -10.83 10.96
N ASN A 229 -26.75 -9.56 11.35
CA ASN A 229 -27.79 -8.93 12.15
C ASN A 229 -27.96 -7.47 11.80
N ALA A 230 -29.02 -6.85 12.30
CA ALA A 230 -29.28 -5.43 12.18
C ALA A 230 -29.69 -4.82 13.53
N ILE A 231 -29.12 -3.67 13.84
CA ILE A 231 -29.38 -2.90 15.05
C ILE A 231 -30.57 -2.00 14.83
N TRP A 232 -31.59 -2.21 15.65
CA TRP A 232 -32.69 -1.27 15.89
C TRP A 232 -32.50 -0.62 17.26
N ASP A 233 -32.26 0.69 17.30
CA ASP A 233 -32.21 1.46 18.54
C ASP A 233 -33.10 2.69 18.42
N SER A 234 -33.87 2.97 19.48
CA SER A 234 -34.76 4.14 19.53
C SER A 234 -34.13 5.37 20.18
N GLY A 235 -32.92 5.25 20.73
CA GLY A 235 -32.10 6.36 21.18
C GLY A 235 -31.25 6.02 22.40
N GLY A 236 -30.36 6.92 22.74
CA GLY A 236 -29.32 6.66 23.73
C GLY A 236 -28.06 7.36 23.30
N ASN A 237 -26.95 7.06 23.97
CA ASN A 237 -25.62 7.26 23.45
C ASN A 237 -24.97 5.89 23.26
N ASP A 238 -25.05 5.38 22.04
CA ASP A 238 -24.84 3.97 21.73
C ASP A 238 -23.48 3.74 21.09
N THR A 239 -22.95 2.52 21.24
CA THR A 239 -21.60 2.17 20.78
C THR A 239 -21.61 0.87 19.98
N ILE A 240 -20.98 0.85 18.80
CA ILE A 240 -20.54 -0.40 18.16
C ILE A 240 -19.10 -0.68 18.60
N SER A 241 -18.85 -1.89 19.11
CA SER A 241 -17.57 -2.28 19.70
C SER A 241 -17.02 -3.57 19.08
N ALA A 242 -15.89 -3.45 18.40
CA ALA A 242 -15.08 -4.55 17.90
C ALA A 242 -14.03 -5.03 18.92
N GLU A 243 -14.11 -4.59 20.18
CA GLU A 243 -13.05 -4.86 21.16
C GLU A 243 -12.79 -6.34 21.46
N GLN A 244 -13.75 -7.21 21.12
CA GLN A 244 -13.67 -8.65 21.30
C GLN A 244 -13.32 -9.39 19.99
N SER A 245 -13.29 -8.67 18.86
CA SER A 245 -12.92 -9.24 17.57
C SER A 245 -11.40 -9.47 17.50
N ILE A 246 -11.02 -10.57 16.87
CA ILE A 246 -9.64 -10.92 16.55
C ILE A 246 -9.28 -10.55 15.09
N ASN A 247 -10.22 -9.96 14.35
CA ASN A 247 -10.06 -9.57 12.96
C ASN A 247 -9.97 -8.05 12.83
N ALA A 248 -9.47 -7.59 11.67
CA ALA A 248 -9.59 -6.20 11.25
C ALA A 248 -11.02 -5.94 10.78
N ASN A 249 -11.71 -5.01 11.40
CA ASN A 249 -13.12 -4.69 11.17
C ASN A 249 -13.26 -3.41 10.36
N VAL A 250 -14.34 -3.35 9.59
CA VAL A 250 -14.91 -2.08 9.15
C VAL A 250 -16.04 -1.74 10.11
N ILE A 251 -15.99 -0.58 10.76
CA ILE A 251 -17.07 -0.07 11.60
C ILE A 251 -17.66 1.14 10.90
N ASP A 252 -18.93 1.10 10.55
CA ASP A 252 -19.64 2.17 9.85
C ASP A 252 -20.88 2.57 10.64
N LEU A 253 -20.85 3.78 11.22
CA LEU A 253 -21.92 4.29 12.07
C LEU A 253 -23.09 4.88 11.29
N ARG A 254 -23.05 4.85 9.95
CA ARG A 254 -24.11 5.42 9.11
C ARG A 254 -25.30 4.48 9.01
N GLN A 255 -26.49 5.07 9.00
CA GLN A 255 -27.74 4.32 8.79
C GLN A 255 -27.77 3.63 7.43
N GLY A 256 -28.18 2.36 7.42
CA GLY A 256 -28.27 1.55 6.21
C GLY A 256 -26.96 0.87 5.82
N TYR A 257 -25.87 1.10 6.57
CA TYR A 257 -24.56 0.48 6.35
C TYR A 257 -24.32 -0.67 7.33
N PHE A 258 -23.26 -1.45 7.09
CA PHE A 258 -22.88 -2.58 7.90
C PHE A 258 -21.48 -2.40 8.48
N SER A 259 -21.32 -2.87 9.70
CA SER A 259 -20.04 -3.06 10.38
C SER A 259 -19.68 -4.54 10.44
N GLY A 260 -18.41 -4.89 10.61
CA GLY A 260 -17.95 -6.27 10.80
C GLY A 260 -16.73 -6.65 9.97
N TYR A 261 -16.53 -7.96 9.84
CA TYR A 261 -15.45 -8.55 9.07
C TYR A 261 -15.95 -9.71 8.22
N SER A 262 -15.62 -9.68 6.92
CA SER A 262 -15.93 -10.75 5.98
C SER A 262 -17.43 -11.08 5.93
N ASN A 263 -17.83 -12.17 6.56
CA ASN A 263 -19.17 -12.75 6.55
C ASN A 263 -19.94 -12.52 7.86
N ASP A 264 -19.29 -11.94 8.85
CA ASP A 264 -19.88 -11.51 10.09
C ASP A 264 -20.22 -10.02 9.99
N VAL A 265 -21.50 -9.69 9.93
CA VAL A 265 -21.96 -8.33 9.61
C VAL A 265 -23.10 -7.87 10.50
N THR A 266 -22.98 -6.64 11.00
CA THR A 266 -23.99 -5.94 11.79
C THR A 266 -24.42 -4.67 11.09
N GLY A 267 -25.63 -4.64 10.57
CA GLY A 267 -26.24 -3.49 9.91
C GLY A 267 -26.84 -2.48 10.87
N ILE A 268 -26.93 -1.21 10.50
CA ILE A 268 -27.70 -0.21 11.24
C ILE A 268 -28.99 0.08 10.46
N THR A 269 -30.16 -0.11 11.09
CA THR A 269 -31.44 0.16 10.42
C THR A 269 -31.67 1.67 10.21
N PHE A 270 -32.53 2.04 9.27
CA PHE A 270 -32.93 3.44 9.12
C PHE A 270 -33.66 3.96 10.36
N ASN A 271 -33.38 5.21 10.73
CA ASN A 271 -33.80 5.91 11.94
C ASN A 271 -33.18 5.41 13.27
N THR A 272 -32.21 4.50 13.20
CA THR A 272 -31.31 4.21 14.32
C THR A 272 -30.13 5.17 14.26
N LEU A 273 -29.75 5.77 15.39
CA LEU A 273 -28.54 6.57 15.52
C LEU A 273 -27.58 5.82 16.43
N ILE A 274 -26.30 5.74 16.03
CA ILE A 274 -25.23 5.18 16.85
C ILE A 274 -24.13 6.23 16.90
N GLU A 275 -23.74 6.63 18.11
CA GLU A 275 -22.86 7.76 18.32
C GLU A 275 -21.38 7.36 18.40
N ASN A 276 -21.06 6.13 18.80
CA ASN A 276 -19.69 5.78 19.18
C ASN A 276 -19.20 4.50 18.52
N ALA A 277 -17.88 4.43 18.31
CA ALA A 277 -17.17 3.28 17.78
C ALA A 277 -15.96 2.93 18.63
N ILE A 278 -15.75 1.62 18.85
CA ILE A 278 -14.55 1.08 19.49
C ILE A 278 -13.98 0.00 18.55
N GLY A 279 -12.74 0.19 18.11
CA GLY A 279 -11.97 -0.78 17.34
C GLY A 279 -11.58 -2.03 18.13
N SER A 280 -10.96 -2.94 17.41
CA SER A 280 -10.39 -4.21 17.84
C SER A 280 -8.94 -4.01 18.30
N SER A 281 -8.10 -5.04 18.23
CA SER A 281 -6.64 -4.91 18.41
C SER A 281 -5.87 -5.00 17.09
N GLN A 282 -6.58 -4.89 15.97
CA GLN A 282 -6.08 -5.03 14.61
C GLN A 282 -6.24 -3.69 13.88
N SER A 283 -5.63 -3.55 12.71
CA SER A 283 -5.84 -2.38 11.85
C SER A 283 -7.27 -2.30 11.32
N ASP A 284 -8.10 -1.48 11.95
CA ASP A 284 -9.50 -1.30 11.61
C ASP A 284 -9.72 -0.12 10.65
N THR A 285 -10.90 -0.08 10.06
CA THR A 285 -11.42 1.11 9.38
C THR A 285 -12.69 1.55 10.09
N ILE A 286 -12.72 2.78 10.57
CA ILE A 286 -13.84 3.33 11.35
C ILE A 286 -14.39 4.55 10.62
N ILE A 287 -15.69 4.55 10.36
CA ILE A 287 -16.43 5.61 9.68
C ILE A 287 -17.52 6.09 10.63
N GLY A 288 -17.44 7.35 11.03
CA GLY A 288 -18.43 8.06 11.82
C GLY A 288 -19.72 8.34 11.05
N ASN A 289 -20.47 9.34 11.50
CA ASN A 289 -21.68 9.79 10.84
C ASN A 289 -21.85 11.31 11.01
N ASN A 290 -23.07 11.84 10.89
CA ASN A 290 -23.31 13.28 10.98
C ASN A 290 -23.52 13.79 12.43
N LEU A 291 -23.19 12.98 13.43
CA LEU A 291 -23.31 13.30 14.85
C LEU A 291 -21.92 13.53 15.43
N ASP A 292 -21.86 14.17 16.61
CA ASP A 292 -20.63 14.21 17.39
C ASP A 292 -20.29 12.78 17.87
N ASN A 293 -19.26 12.16 17.32
CA ASN A 293 -18.89 10.78 17.62
C ASN A 293 -17.74 10.66 18.65
N ILE A 294 -17.72 9.56 19.41
CA ILE A 294 -16.51 9.12 20.14
C ILE A 294 -15.97 7.88 19.44
N ILE A 295 -14.76 7.99 18.90
CA ILE A 295 -14.10 6.94 18.13
C ILE A 295 -12.79 6.56 18.81
N LEU A 296 -12.65 5.29 19.18
CA LEU A 296 -11.44 4.71 19.77
C LEU A 296 -10.89 3.60 18.86
N GLY A 297 -9.76 3.81 18.18
CA GLY A 297 -9.12 2.79 17.31
C GLY A 297 -8.50 1.64 18.11
N LYS A 298 -7.87 1.97 19.24
CA LYS A 298 -7.21 1.08 20.22
C LYS A 298 -5.81 0.65 19.83
N SER A 299 -5.63 -0.51 19.21
CA SER A 299 -4.30 -1.01 18.81
C SER A 299 -4.38 -1.44 17.37
N GLY A 300 -3.32 -1.23 16.60
CA GLY A 300 -3.36 -1.44 15.16
C GLY A 300 -3.05 -0.14 14.45
N ASN A 301 -2.88 -0.20 13.13
CA ASN A 301 -2.80 1.02 12.33
C ASN A 301 -4.19 1.26 11.75
N ASP A 302 -4.96 2.13 12.37
CA ASP A 302 -6.37 2.34 12.07
C ASP A 302 -6.59 3.46 11.05
N VAL A 303 -7.67 3.35 10.28
CA VAL A 303 -8.11 4.41 9.35
C VAL A 303 -9.45 4.96 9.83
N ILE A 304 -9.47 6.24 10.18
CA ILE A 304 -10.63 6.87 10.82
C ILE A 304 -11.16 8.01 9.95
N PHE A 305 -12.46 7.97 9.68
CA PHE A 305 -13.23 9.03 9.05
C PHE A 305 -14.24 9.53 10.08
N GLY A 306 -14.08 10.75 10.59
CA GLY A 306 -15.05 11.35 11.52
C GLY A 306 -16.39 11.66 10.85
N GLU A 307 -16.34 12.09 9.58
CA GLU A 307 -17.46 12.63 8.80
C GLU A 307 -17.88 14.04 9.27
N ASP A 308 -19.17 14.28 9.51
CA ASP A 308 -19.71 15.59 9.92
C ASP A 308 -19.96 15.55 11.44
N GLY A 309 -19.53 16.53 12.21
CA GLY A 309 -19.74 16.50 13.67
C GLY A 309 -18.50 16.96 14.39
N ASN A 310 -18.62 17.28 15.68
CA ASN A 310 -17.44 17.56 16.51
C ASN A 310 -17.00 16.25 17.16
N ASP A 311 -16.12 15.53 16.49
CA ASP A 311 -15.76 14.17 16.89
C ASP A 311 -14.63 14.17 17.92
N ASN A 312 -14.61 13.15 18.77
CA ASN A 312 -13.48 12.85 19.64
C ASN A 312 -12.83 11.56 19.17
N ILE A 313 -11.70 11.70 18.47
CA ILE A 313 -10.99 10.63 17.78
C ILE A 313 -9.68 10.32 18.53
N ASP A 314 -9.58 9.09 19.02
CA ASP A 314 -8.36 8.53 19.61
C ASP A 314 -7.91 7.33 18.77
N GLY A 315 -6.80 7.47 18.04
CA GLY A 315 -6.24 6.38 17.22
C GLY A 315 -5.76 5.22 18.10
N GLY A 316 -4.88 5.52 19.05
CA GLY A 316 -4.42 4.60 20.07
C GLY A 316 -2.96 4.18 19.87
N GLU A 317 -2.68 2.88 19.99
CA GLU A 317 -1.36 2.31 19.73
C GLU A 317 -1.21 1.91 18.27
N GLY A 318 -0.34 2.59 17.53
CA GLY A 318 -0.02 2.21 16.17
C GLY A 318 0.45 3.42 15.37
N ARG A 319 0.23 3.37 14.06
CA ARG A 319 0.30 4.54 13.18
C ARG A 319 -1.08 4.75 12.60
N ASP A 320 -1.82 5.68 13.18
CA ASP A 320 -3.22 5.88 12.89
C ASP A 320 -3.45 7.04 11.92
N ILE A 321 -4.50 6.91 11.11
CA ILE A 321 -4.86 7.85 10.07
C ILE A 321 -6.18 8.53 10.44
N SER A 322 -6.18 9.86 10.52
CA SER A 322 -7.41 10.65 10.41
C SER A 322 -7.55 11.18 8.99
N ASN A 323 -8.64 10.78 8.32
CA ASN A 323 -8.83 10.96 6.89
C ASN A 323 -9.98 11.93 6.59
N TYR A 324 -9.63 13.08 6.02
CA TYR A 324 -10.54 14.15 5.63
C TYR A 324 -10.77 14.25 4.11
N SER A 325 -10.35 13.25 3.34
CA SER A 325 -10.50 13.24 1.87
C SER A 325 -11.96 13.33 1.40
N GLY A 326 -12.90 12.89 2.24
CA GLY A 326 -14.35 13.03 2.01
C GLY A 326 -14.94 14.40 2.35
N SER A 327 -14.17 15.28 2.99
CA SER A 327 -14.64 16.60 3.42
C SER A 327 -15.10 17.46 2.24
N THR A 328 -16.21 18.17 2.44
CA THR A 328 -16.78 19.07 1.43
C THR A 328 -16.31 20.52 1.58
N SER A 329 -15.31 20.77 2.43
CA SER A 329 -14.72 22.08 2.71
C SER A 329 -13.24 21.94 3.08
N PRO A 330 -12.45 23.03 2.98
CA PRO A 330 -11.11 23.09 3.54
C PRO A 330 -11.05 22.63 5.00
N VAL A 331 -9.97 21.96 5.35
CA VAL A 331 -9.68 21.45 6.68
C VAL A 331 -8.44 22.13 7.24
N VAL A 332 -8.53 22.54 8.51
CA VAL A 332 -7.42 23.07 9.27
C VAL A 332 -7.07 22.09 10.39
N VAL A 333 -5.96 21.37 10.25
CA VAL A 333 -5.47 20.38 11.20
C VAL A 333 -4.26 20.94 11.95
N ASN A 334 -4.24 20.72 13.26
CA ASN A 334 -3.09 20.97 14.12
C ASN A 334 -2.94 19.80 15.09
N LEU A 335 -1.96 18.93 14.84
CA LEU A 335 -1.70 17.75 15.68
C LEU A 335 -1.12 18.13 17.04
N LEU A 336 -0.36 19.22 17.14
CA LEU A 336 0.16 19.72 18.42
C LEU A 336 -0.96 20.16 19.37
N ASP A 337 -1.99 20.83 18.83
CA ASP A 337 -3.19 21.22 19.59
C ASP A 337 -4.20 20.07 19.71
N GLY A 338 -4.04 19.01 18.92
CA GLY A 338 -4.95 17.86 18.85
C GLY A 338 -6.32 18.25 18.29
N THR A 339 -6.36 19.04 17.21
CA THR A 339 -7.63 19.53 16.63
C THR A 339 -7.63 19.48 15.11
N ALA A 340 -8.82 19.25 14.53
CA ALA A 340 -9.08 19.44 13.11
C ALA A 340 -10.40 20.17 12.90
N THR A 341 -10.42 21.20 12.06
CA THR A 341 -11.63 21.98 11.76
C THR A 341 -12.04 21.77 10.32
N SER A 342 -13.24 21.24 10.08
CA SER A 342 -13.86 21.14 8.76
C SER A 342 -15.16 21.95 8.72
N GLY A 343 -15.16 23.05 7.97
CA GLY A 343 -16.32 23.95 7.90
C GLY A 343 -16.67 24.59 9.25
N ILE A 344 -17.75 24.13 9.89
CA ILE A 344 -18.20 24.60 11.22
C ILE A 344 -17.87 23.61 12.34
N TYR A 345 -17.38 22.43 11.99
CA TYR A 345 -17.15 21.31 12.89
C TYR A 345 -15.69 21.29 13.33
N VAL A 346 -15.45 20.88 14.58
CA VAL A 346 -14.13 20.82 15.18
C VAL A 346 -13.96 19.49 15.91
N ASP A 347 -13.09 18.65 15.36
CA ASP A 347 -12.70 17.38 15.96
C ASP A 347 -11.58 17.58 16.97
N THR A 348 -11.56 16.71 17.97
CA THR A 348 -10.42 16.48 18.85
C THR A 348 -9.69 15.23 18.37
N LEU A 349 -8.37 15.36 18.16
CA LEU A 349 -7.50 14.30 17.69
C LEU A 349 -6.50 13.93 18.79
N VAL A 350 -6.40 12.63 19.08
CA VAL A 350 -5.46 12.07 20.06
C VAL A 350 -4.81 10.84 19.45
N ASN A 351 -3.50 10.68 19.63
CA ASN A 351 -2.72 9.55 19.09
C ASN A 351 -2.97 9.34 17.58
N ILE A 352 -2.79 10.41 16.81
CA ILE A 352 -2.90 10.39 15.34
C ILE A 352 -1.57 10.85 14.77
N GLU A 353 -0.93 10.00 13.96
CA GLU A 353 0.37 10.31 13.34
C GLU A 353 0.22 10.63 11.86
N THR A 354 -0.91 10.27 11.23
CA THR A 354 -1.12 10.46 9.79
C THR A 354 -2.38 11.26 9.51
N ILE A 355 -2.26 12.27 8.66
CA ILE A 355 -3.36 13.10 8.19
C ILE A 355 -3.45 12.98 6.67
N VAL A 356 -4.69 12.79 6.20
CA VAL A 356 -5.04 12.97 4.79
C VAL A 356 -6.01 14.15 4.70
N GLY A 357 -5.59 15.20 3.99
CA GLY A 357 -6.42 16.36 3.71
C GLY A 357 -7.57 16.06 2.73
N SER A 358 -8.28 17.13 2.41
CA SER A 358 -9.43 17.18 1.53
C SER A 358 -9.04 17.46 0.06
N ASP A 359 -10.05 17.67 -0.78
CA ASP A 359 -9.88 18.12 -2.16
C ASP A 359 -9.78 19.67 -2.27
N TYR A 360 -9.64 20.38 -1.14
CA TYR A 360 -9.63 21.84 -1.06
C TYR A 360 -8.35 22.37 -0.41
N ALA A 361 -8.13 23.68 -0.49
CA ALA A 361 -6.96 24.35 0.07
C ALA A 361 -6.88 24.25 1.60
N ASP A 362 -6.12 23.28 2.09
CA ASP A 362 -6.03 22.87 3.48
C ASP A 362 -4.88 23.55 4.22
N THR A 363 -4.90 23.42 5.54
CA THR A 363 -3.79 23.83 6.41
C THR A 363 -3.52 22.72 7.41
N ILE A 364 -2.39 22.04 7.26
CA ILE A 364 -2.02 20.85 8.03
C ILE A 364 -0.73 21.17 8.78
N LEU A 365 -0.80 21.14 10.12
CA LEU A 365 0.34 21.28 11.01
C LEU A 365 0.56 19.96 11.75
N GLY A 366 1.78 19.43 11.64
CA GLY A 366 2.28 18.28 12.37
C GLY A 366 2.47 18.56 13.87
N ASP A 367 3.22 17.70 14.54
CA ASP A 367 3.58 17.85 15.94
C ASP A 367 5.08 17.67 16.19
N SER A 368 5.47 17.00 17.27
CA SER A 368 6.87 16.71 17.58
C SER A 368 7.27 15.26 17.27
N GLY A 369 6.30 14.46 16.79
CA GLY A 369 6.44 13.07 16.42
C GLY A 369 6.88 12.92 14.97
N ALA A 370 6.87 11.68 14.46
CA ALA A 370 7.15 11.41 13.04
C ALA A 370 5.82 11.27 12.28
N ASN A 371 5.37 12.36 11.69
CA ASN A 371 4.08 12.45 11.04
C ASN A 371 4.12 12.03 9.56
N ARG A 372 2.96 11.65 9.03
CA ARG A 372 2.75 11.51 7.60
C ARG A 372 1.62 12.44 7.19
N LEU A 373 1.93 13.43 6.35
CA LEU A 373 1.01 14.52 6.03
C LEU A 373 0.75 14.53 4.53
N THR A 374 -0.51 14.42 4.14
CA THR A 374 -0.95 14.51 2.74
C THR A 374 -1.89 15.70 2.59
N GLY A 375 -1.51 16.68 1.77
CA GLY A 375 -2.31 17.87 1.42
C GLY A 375 -3.58 17.48 0.68
N GLY A 376 -3.43 16.74 -0.42
CA GLY A 376 -4.55 16.26 -1.21
C GLY A 376 -4.66 17.03 -2.53
N LYS A 377 -5.84 17.58 -2.84
CA LYS A 377 -5.94 18.54 -3.94
C LYS A 377 -6.11 19.93 -3.35
N GLY A 378 -5.69 20.95 -4.07
CA GLY A 378 -5.90 22.33 -3.65
C GLY A 378 -4.59 23.07 -3.60
N ASN A 379 -4.54 24.22 -2.94
CA ASN A 379 -3.26 24.88 -2.68
C ASN A 379 -3.08 24.85 -1.17
N ASP A 380 -2.29 23.90 -0.70
CA ASP A 380 -2.26 23.52 0.69
C ASP A 380 -1.10 24.18 1.43
N LEU A 381 -1.26 24.33 2.73
CA LEU A 381 -0.18 24.69 3.64
C LEU A 381 0.14 23.47 4.50
N VAL A 382 1.31 22.87 4.31
CA VAL A 382 1.71 21.65 5.03
C VAL A 382 3.01 21.89 5.79
N PHE A 383 2.94 21.81 7.12
CA PHE A 383 4.06 22.05 8.02
C PHE A 383 4.32 20.77 8.84
N GLY A 384 5.50 20.17 8.73
CA GLY A 384 5.93 19.01 9.52
C GLY A 384 6.22 19.35 10.99
N ASP A 385 6.63 20.59 11.26
CA ASP A 385 7.06 21.09 12.57
C ASP A 385 8.35 20.41 13.09
N ALA A 386 8.28 19.41 13.97
CA ALA A 386 9.48 18.74 14.46
C ALA A 386 9.29 17.24 14.36
N GLY A 387 10.27 16.50 13.87
CA GLY A 387 10.00 15.10 13.60
C GLY A 387 10.94 14.52 12.57
N SER A 388 10.56 13.39 12.00
CA SER A 388 11.11 12.98 10.71
C SER A 388 9.90 12.62 9.90
N ASP A 389 9.42 13.62 9.16
CA ASP A 389 8.10 13.61 8.57
C ASP A 389 8.11 13.10 7.14
N ILE A 390 6.98 12.60 6.68
CA ILE A 390 6.77 12.26 5.28
C ILE A 390 5.62 13.12 4.76
N ILE A 391 5.93 13.99 3.81
CA ILE A 391 5.02 15.00 3.28
C ILE A 391 4.70 14.71 1.81
N TYR A 392 3.42 14.84 1.48
CA TYR A 392 2.87 14.80 0.13
C TYR A 392 2.06 16.08 -0.08
N GLY A 393 2.51 16.98 -0.96
CA GLY A 393 1.70 18.11 -1.41
C GLY A 393 0.55 17.67 -2.32
N ASP A 394 0.83 16.70 -3.20
CA ASP A 394 -0.06 16.18 -4.24
C ASP A 394 -0.46 17.26 -5.28
N ASP A 395 -1.73 17.38 -5.65
CA ASP A 395 -2.19 18.22 -6.76
C ASP A 395 -2.42 19.66 -6.28
N GLY A 396 -1.49 20.56 -6.56
CA GLY A 396 -1.58 21.88 -5.97
C GLY A 396 -0.38 22.75 -6.20
N SER A 397 -0.54 24.06 -5.96
CA SER A 397 0.61 24.94 -5.72
C SER A 397 0.71 25.19 -4.22
N ASP A 398 1.53 24.38 -3.56
CA ASP A 398 1.52 24.24 -2.12
C ASP A 398 2.61 25.07 -1.44
N ILE A 399 2.49 25.25 -0.13
CA ILE A 399 3.56 25.73 0.73
C ILE A 399 3.88 24.62 1.70
N ILE A 400 5.08 24.07 1.56
CA ILE A 400 5.54 22.90 2.30
C ILE A 400 6.79 23.27 3.10
N ASP A 401 6.76 22.96 4.39
CA ASP A 401 7.88 23.16 5.29
C ASP A 401 8.06 21.89 6.14
N GLY A 402 9.18 21.19 5.99
CA GLY A 402 9.47 19.99 6.80
C GLY A 402 9.74 20.32 8.27
N GLY A 403 10.22 21.53 8.54
CA GLY A 403 10.53 21.97 9.90
C GLY A 403 11.89 21.47 10.38
N THR A 404 11.93 20.77 11.52
CA THR A 404 13.19 20.23 12.06
C THR A 404 13.20 18.72 12.04
N GLY A 405 14.25 18.16 11.46
CA GLY A 405 14.66 16.79 11.65
C GLY A 405 15.18 16.17 10.38
N THR A 406 14.53 15.12 9.86
CA THR A 406 14.92 14.54 8.57
C THR A 406 13.64 14.23 7.82
N ASP A 407 13.28 15.16 6.96
CA ASP A 407 11.95 15.24 6.39
C ASP A 407 11.99 14.81 4.93
N ILE A 408 11.01 13.98 4.56
CA ILE A 408 10.86 13.39 3.24
C ILE A 408 9.73 14.11 2.52
N LEU A 409 10.03 14.78 1.40
CA LEU A 409 9.01 15.25 0.47
C LEU A 409 8.95 14.32 -0.74
N SER A 410 7.75 13.79 -1.00
CA SER A 410 7.54 12.77 -2.03
C SER A 410 6.63 13.25 -3.15
N TYR A 411 7.12 13.10 -4.38
CA TYR A 411 6.39 13.36 -5.62
C TYR A 411 6.02 12.07 -6.38
N LEU A 412 6.12 10.90 -5.73
CA LEU A 412 5.86 9.59 -6.35
C LEU A 412 4.44 9.45 -6.93
N SER A 413 3.46 10.15 -6.36
CA SER A 413 2.05 10.18 -6.81
C SER A 413 1.85 11.05 -8.06
N ILE A 414 2.79 11.93 -8.40
CA ILE A 414 2.65 12.86 -9.51
C ILE A 414 2.81 12.14 -10.85
N ALA A 415 1.79 12.29 -11.69
CA ALA A 415 1.69 11.62 -13.00
C ALA A 415 2.53 12.27 -14.11
N SER A 416 3.52 13.10 -13.76
CA SER A 416 4.41 13.80 -14.68
C SER A 416 5.76 14.06 -14.05
N ALA A 417 6.78 14.28 -14.89
CA ALA A 417 8.09 14.74 -14.44
C ALA A 417 8.02 16.02 -13.60
N VAL A 418 8.86 16.08 -12.58
CA VAL A 418 8.99 17.21 -11.66
C VAL A 418 10.35 17.89 -11.80
N SER A 419 10.36 19.21 -11.60
CA SER A 419 11.58 20.02 -11.50
C SER A 419 11.68 20.62 -10.11
N ILE A 420 12.58 20.09 -9.29
CA ILE A 420 12.77 20.43 -7.88
C ILE A 420 14.10 21.18 -7.74
N ASP A 421 14.08 22.32 -7.05
CA ASP A 421 15.25 23.12 -6.72
C ASP A 421 15.13 23.59 -5.27
N LEU A 422 15.74 22.81 -4.37
CA LEU A 422 15.80 23.09 -2.93
C LEU A 422 16.53 24.40 -2.65
N SER A 423 17.57 24.74 -3.42
CA SER A 423 18.32 26.00 -3.26
C SER A 423 17.46 27.24 -3.50
N SER A 424 16.47 27.13 -4.37
CA SER A 424 15.48 28.18 -4.65
C SER A 424 14.21 28.09 -3.81
N GLY A 425 14.03 26.97 -3.12
CA GLY A 425 12.83 26.61 -2.36
C GLY A 425 11.61 26.39 -3.25
N LYS A 426 11.77 25.72 -4.40
CA LYS A 426 10.66 25.48 -5.35
C LYS A 426 10.66 24.09 -5.94
N ALA A 427 9.46 23.56 -6.18
CA ALA A 427 9.23 22.41 -7.04
C ALA A 427 8.15 22.72 -8.08
N ILE A 428 8.31 22.24 -9.30
CA ILE A 428 7.37 22.44 -10.42
C ILE A 428 6.90 21.08 -10.91
N ASN A 429 5.61 20.83 -10.79
CA ASN A 429 4.86 19.62 -11.18
C ASN A 429 3.79 20.00 -12.22
N GLY A 430 4.22 20.15 -13.48
CA GLY A 430 3.32 20.58 -14.56
C GLY A 430 3.02 22.08 -14.51
N ASP A 431 1.76 22.45 -14.31
CA ASP A 431 1.30 23.86 -14.25
C ASP A 431 1.36 24.45 -12.83
N TYR A 432 1.66 23.63 -11.83
CA TYR A 432 1.71 24.05 -10.44
C TYR A 432 3.15 24.28 -9.96
N THR A 433 3.28 25.02 -8.86
CA THR A 433 4.58 25.33 -8.27
C THR A 433 4.47 25.38 -6.76
N ASP A 434 5.15 24.45 -6.11
CA ASP A 434 5.26 24.39 -4.66
C ASP A 434 6.38 25.31 -4.19
N LEU A 435 6.17 25.89 -3.02
CA LEU A 435 7.19 26.58 -2.24
C LEU A 435 7.63 25.65 -1.13
N ILE A 436 8.88 25.20 -1.16
CA ILE A 436 9.38 24.15 -0.29
C ILE A 436 10.56 24.66 0.56
N SER A 437 10.63 24.24 1.81
CA SER A 437 11.74 24.54 2.72
C SER A 437 11.97 23.45 3.76
N ASN A 438 13.19 23.39 4.30
CA ASN A 438 13.59 22.45 5.35
C ASN A 438 13.25 21.00 5.00
N ILE A 439 13.77 20.53 3.86
CA ILE A 439 13.57 19.16 3.38
C ILE A 439 14.95 18.55 3.13
N GLU A 440 15.27 17.47 3.83
CA GLU A 440 16.55 16.78 3.68
C GLU A 440 16.48 15.63 2.68
N TRP A 441 15.29 15.05 2.44
CA TRP A 441 15.12 13.91 1.54
C TRP A 441 14.02 14.16 0.49
N ILE A 442 14.41 14.07 -0.78
CA ILE A 442 13.49 14.11 -1.92
C ILE A 442 13.29 12.72 -2.53
N LEU A 443 12.02 12.36 -2.75
CA LEU A 443 11.61 11.28 -3.65
C LEU A 443 10.95 11.90 -4.89
N GLY A 444 11.56 11.69 -6.06
CA GLY A 444 11.06 12.10 -7.37
C GLY A 444 9.74 11.43 -7.76
N SER A 445 9.27 11.78 -8.94
CA SER A 445 8.15 11.12 -9.63
C SER A 445 8.60 9.81 -10.28
N THR A 446 7.72 9.15 -11.01
CA THR A 446 8.08 7.95 -11.82
C THR A 446 8.50 8.30 -13.25
N HIS A 447 8.92 9.54 -13.48
CA HIS A 447 9.31 10.09 -14.78
C HIS A 447 10.67 10.78 -14.68
N SER A 448 11.27 11.09 -15.84
CA SER A 448 12.53 11.84 -15.93
C SER A 448 12.46 13.21 -15.27
N ASP A 449 13.00 13.31 -14.07
CA ASP A 449 12.96 14.49 -13.21
C ASP A 449 14.23 15.34 -13.33
N THR A 450 14.15 16.56 -12.81
CA THR A 450 15.32 17.42 -12.59
C THR A 450 15.33 17.86 -11.13
N ILE A 451 16.31 17.43 -10.35
CA ILE A 451 16.36 17.66 -8.90
C ILE A 451 17.68 18.34 -8.56
N ILE A 452 17.60 19.49 -7.88
CA ILE A 452 18.74 20.28 -7.42
C ILE A 452 18.65 20.41 -5.89
N GLY A 453 19.71 19.98 -5.20
CA GLY A 453 19.90 20.14 -3.77
C GLY A 453 20.21 21.58 -3.35
N ASP A 454 20.46 21.79 -2.07
CA ASP A 454 20.71 23.11 -1.50
C ASP A 454 22.14 23.28 -0.96
N LEU A 455 22.29 23.90 0.21
CA LEU A 455 23.59 24.11 0.88
C LEU A 455 23.82 23.09 2.00
N GLU A 456 22.82 22.27 2.30
CA GLU A 456 22.83 21.25 3.34
C GLU A 456 23.09 19.86 2.72
N SER A 457 23.13 18.82 3.56
CA SER A 457 23.27 17.46 3.07
C SER A 457 21.90 16.92 2.66
N ASN A 458 21.70 16.67 1.37
CA ASN A 458 20.45 16.12 0.86
C ASN A 458 20.59 14.62 0.51
N LYS A 459 19.50 13.86 0.72
CA LYS A 459 19.30 12.53 0.14
C LYS A 459 18.30 12.64 -1.01
N ILE A 460 18.68 12.18 -2.19
CA ILE A 460 17.86 12.33 -3.40
C ILE A 460 17.68 10.96 -4.04
N GLU A 461 16.43 10.60 -4.27
CA GLU A 461 16.03 9.42 -5.04
C GLU A 461 15.13 9.88 -6.19
N GLY A 462 15.65 9.78 -7.42
CA GLY A 462 14.88 10.12 -8.63
C GLY A 462 13.72 9.15 -8.89
N SER A 463 13.77 7.97 -8.29
CA SER A 463 12.82 6.87 -8.50
C SER A 463 12.93 6.33 -9.93
N SER A 464 11.84 6.19 -10.68
CA SER A 464 11.91 5.73 -12.07
C SER A 464 12.03 6.91 -13.01
N GLY A 465 12.86 6.78 -14.04
CA GLY A 465 13.03 7.87 -14.99
C GLY A 465 14.44 7.84 -15.56
N ASP A 466 14.74 8.80 -16.41
CA ASP A 466 16.14 9.15 -16.66
C ASP A 466 16.33 10.52 -16.02
N ASP A 467 16.87 10.57 -14.81
CA ASP A 467 16.81 11.76 -13.96
C ASP A 467 18.08 12.60 -14.08
N THR A 468 17.95 13.91 -13.86
CA THR A 468 19.09 14.82 -13.70
C THR A 468 19.15 15.29 -12.26
N ILE A 469 20.16 14.86 -11.51
CA ILE A 469 20.31 15.16 -10.09
C ILE A 469 21.59 15.97 -9.89
N ASP A 470 21.47 17.16 -9.28
CA ASP A 470 22.60 17.95 -8.79
C ASP A 470 22.49 18.04 -7.27
N GLY A 471 23.43 17.44 -6.52
CA GLY A 471 23.40 17.48 -5.06
C GLY A 471 23.58 18.88 -4.47
N GLY A 472 24.11 19.83 -5.25
CA GLY A 472 24.35 21.19 -4.78
C GLY A 472 25.63 21.29 -3.96
N ALA A 473 25.56 21.93 -2.79
CA ALA A 473 26.68 21.99 -1.87
C ALA A 473 26.31 21.24 -0.60
N GLY A 474 27.22 20.44 -0.06
CA GLY A 474 26.88 19.65 1.10
C GLY A 474 27.69 18.37 1.11
N THR A 475 27.12 17.34 1.71
CA THR A 475 27.54 15.96 1.47
C THR A 475 26.29 15.21 1.09
N ASP A 476 26.15 14.97 -0.20
CA ASP A 476 24.88 14.61 -0.80
C ASP A 476 24.88 13.13 -1.19
N THR A 477 23.71 12.50 -1.04
CA THR A 477 23.53 11.06 -1.29
C THR A 477 22.53 10.85 -2.40
N ALA A 478 22.96 10.24 -3.51
CA ALA A 478 22.06 9.67 -4.51
C ALA A 478 21.65 8.25 -4.10
N SER A 479 20.36 8.00 -4.02
CA SER A 479 19.77 6.72 -3.59
C SER A 479 19.08 6.03 -4.75
N PHE A 480 19.34 4.74 -4.90
CA PHE A 480 18.80 3.88 -5.94
C PHE A 480 18.16 2.65 -5.32
N SER A 481 17.01 2.24 -5.84
CA SER A 481 16.16 1.24 -5.18
C SER A 481 16.66 -0.21 -5.34
N GLY A 482 17.71 -0.43 -6.14
CA GLY A 482 18.31 -1.74 -6.39
C GLY A 482 19.64 -2.04 -5.71
N ILE A 483 20.07 -3.29 -5.81
CA ILE A 483 21.42 -3.67 -5.35
C ILE A 483 22.50 -3.21 -6.34
N ILE A 484 23.66 -2.81 -5.83
CA ILE A 484 24.74 -2.21 -6.62
C ILE A 484 25.20 -3.03 -7.84
N SER A 485 25.13 -4.36 -7.77
CA SER A 485 25.54 -5.25 -8.88
C SER A 485 24.63 -5.16 -10.12
N GLU A 486 23.49 -4.50 -9.99
CA GLU A 486 22.53 -4.26 -11.08
C GLU A 486 22.75 -2.90 -11.76
N TYR A 487 23.81 -2.17 -11.38
CA TYR A 487 24.10 -0.85 -11.92
C TYR A 487 25.47 -0.81 -12.58
N SER A 488 25.63 0.16 -13.47
CA SER A 488 26.91 0.56 -14.04
C SER A 488 27.04 2.08 -13.96
N ALA A 489 28.26 2.59 -13.80
CA ALA A 489 28.50 4.03 -13.85
C ALA A 489 29.65 4.44 -14.76
N VAL A 490 29.52 5.63 -15.33
CA VAL A 490 30.51 6.28 -16.19
C VAL A 490 30.67 7.74 -15.79
N GLU A 491 31.89 8.18 -15.52
CA GLU A 491 32.20 9.61 -15.38
C GLU A 491 32.18 10.29 -16.77
N SER A 492 31.46 11.41 -16.86
CA SER A 492 31.33 12.24 -18.07
C SER A 492 31.53 13.71 -17.70
N GLY A 493 32.77 14.17 -17.76
CA GLY A 493 33.13 15.54 -17.35
C GLY A 493 33.02 15.73 -15.84
N TYR A 494 32.09 16.59 -15.40
CA TYR A 494 31.77 16.81 -13.99
C TYR A 494 30.57 15.99 -13.49
N SER A 495 29.98 15.18 -14.37
CA SER A 495 28.82 14.36 -14.05
C SER A 495 29.18 12.88 -13.97
N ILE A 496 28.38 12.12 -13.23
CA ILE A 496 28.41 10.66 -13.16
C ILE A 496 27.11 10.17 -13.78
N ILE A 497 27.18 9.34 -14.80
CA ILE A 497 25.99 8.69 -15.38
C ILE A 497 25.87 7.32 -14.73
N VAL A 498 24.80 7.10 -13.97
CA VAL A 498 24.48 5.81 -13.36
C VAL A 498 23.36 5.18 -14.18
N THR A 499 23.50 3.91 -14.55
CA THR A 499 22.52 3.19 -15.38
C THR A 499 22.13 1.91 -14.68
N ASP A 500 20.84 1.77 -14.40
CA ASP A 500 20.22 0.53 -13.98
C ASP A 500 20.12 -0.46 -15.17
N THR A 501 20.57 -1.69 -14.94
CA THR A 501 20.42 -2.78 -15.92
C THR A 501 18.98 -3.32 -16.00
N ASN A 502 18.13 -2.98 -15.03
CA ASN A 502 16.69 -3.21 -15.05
C ASN A 502 15.94 -1.92 -15.46
N ALA A 503 15.56 -1.85 -16.74
CA ALA A 503 14.92 -0.68 -17.35
C ALA A 503 13.52 -0.29 -16.79
N SER A 504 13.04 -0.94 -15.72
CA SER A 504 11.74 -0.65 -15.11
C SER A 504 11.82 -0.03 -13.71
N ARG A 505 13.04 0.18 -13.19
CA ARG A 505 13.25 0.59 -11.80
C ARG A 505 13.83 2.00 -11.74
N ASP A 506 15.15 2.19 -11.82
CA ASP A 506 15.74 3.54 -11.65
C ASP A 506 16.19 4.20 -12.96
N GLY A 507 16.32 3.43 -14.06
CA GLY A 507 16.65 3.99 -15.37
C GLY A 507 18.08 4.52 -15.50
N THR A 508 18.29 5.64 -16.21
CA THR A 508 19.63 6.22 -16.47
C THR A 508 19.74 7.65 -15.98
N ASP A 509 20.47 7.82 -14.89
CA ASP A 509 20.54 9.08 -14.15
C ASP A 509 21.86 9.81 -14.38
N THR A 510 21.77 11.12 -14.55
CA THR A 510 22.91 12.02 -14.66
C THR A 510 23.07 12.79 -13.36
N LEU A 511 24.15 12.52 -12.64
CA LEU A 511 24.42 13.06 -11.32
C LEU A 511 25.55 14.08 -11.35
N THR A 512 25.42 15.20 -10.65
CA THR A 512 26.50 16.14 -10.33
C THR A 512 26.51 16.45 -8.85
N SER A 513 27.68 16.82 -8.31
CA SER A 513 27.81 17.23 -6.91
C SER A 513 27.24 16.20 -5.91
N ILE A 514 27.50 14.91 -6.16
CA ILE A 514 27.11 13.80 -5.27
C ILE A 514 28.37 13.17 -4.69
N GLU A 515 28.44 13.08 -3.35
CA GLU A 515 29.58 12.50 -2.63
C GLU A 515 29.33 11.06 -2.16
N ALA A 516 28.07 10.67 -1.98
CA ALA A 516 27.68 9.37 -1.45
C ALA A 516 26.61 8.68 -2.32
N PHE A 517 26.63 7.36 -2.30
CA PHE A 517 25.69 6.53 -3.05
C PHE A 517 25.02 5.54 -2.10
N GLU A 518 23.74 5.27 -2.31
CA GLU A 518 22.99 4.24 -1.61
C GLU A 518 22.29 3.32 -2.62
N PHE A 519 22.40 2.01 -2.42
CA PHE A 519 21.81 0.99 -3.28
C PHE A 519 21.01 0.01 -2.42
N ALA A 520 19.70 -0.04 -2.59
CA ALA A 520 18.77 -0.86 -1.80
C ALA A 520 19.00 -0.70 -0.28
N GLY A 521 19.16 0.55 0.18
CA GLY A 521 19.39 0.86 1.59
C GLY A 521 20.84 0.68 2.06
N THR A 522 21.78 0.32 1.18
CA THR A 522 23.18 0.07 1.54
C THR A 522 24.09 1.14 0.97
N SER A 523 24.85 1.82 1.83
CA SER A 523 25.85 2.80 1.40
C SER A 523 26.94 2.16 0.55
N ALA A 524 27.35 2.86 -0.51
CA ALA A 524 28.41 2.50 -1.43
C ALA A 524 29.27 3.72 -1.76
N VAL A 525 30.45 3.47 -2.31
CA VAL A 525 31.30 4.51 -2.87
C VAL A 525 31.35 4.39 -4.39
N LEU A 526 31.56 5.51 -5.10
CA LEU A 526 31.63 5.53 -6.56
C LEU A 526 32.61 4.52 -7.15
N SER A 527 33.70 4.22 -6.44
CA SER A 527 34.68 3.20 -6.87
C SER A 527 34.10 1.79 -6.95
N ASP A 528 33.00 1.51 -6.26
CA ASP A 528 32.29 0.23 -6.33
C ASP A 528 31.44 0.12 -7.62
N LEU A 529 31.18 1.26 -8.27
CA LEU A 529 30.29 1.43 -9.43
C LEU A 529 31.06 1.62 -10.75
N LEU A 530 32.28 2.18 -10.68
CA LEU A 530 33.16 2.37 -11.83
C LEU A 530 33.75 1.02 -12.30
N ASN A 531 33.44 0.67 -13.54
CA ASN A 531 33.45 -0.67 -14.12
C ASN A 531 34.61 -1.67 -13.76
N PRO A 532 34.32 -2.99 -13.77
CA PRO A 532 35.19 -4.11 -13.32
C PRO A 532 36.41 -4.44 -14.21
N THR A 533 36.91 -3.50 -15.01
CA THR A 533 38.03 -3.73 -15.95
C THR A 533 39.41 -3.45 -15.36
N ASP A 534 39.49 -3.12 -14.07
CA ASP A 534 40.73 -3.19 -13.32
C ASP A 534 41.17 -4.65 -13.20
N VAL A 535 42.04 -5.07 -14.13
CA VAL A 535 42.86 -6.25 -13.90
C VAL A 535 43.74 -5.97 -12.69
N ASP A 536 43.64 -6.79 -11.65
CA ASP A 536 44.52 -6.69 -10.48
C ASP A 536 45.99 -6.61 -10.93
N ASN A 537 46.70 -5.58 -10.48
CA ASN A 537 48.06 -5.21 -10.92
C ASN A 537 48.21 -4.93 -12.43
N GLY A 538 47.18 -4.45 -13.10
CA GLY A 538 47.19 -4.16 -14.55
C GLY A 538 48.13 -3.03 -14.94
N VAL A 539 48.81 -3.20 -16.07
CA VAL A 539 49.55 -2.14 -16.77
C VAL A 539 48.77 -1.74 -18.02
N TYR A 540 48.29 -0.51 -18.01
CA TYR A 540 47.41 0.10 -19.00
C TYR A 540 48.22 0.66 -20.16
N ARG A 541 47.80 0.39 -21.40
CA ARG A 541 48.48 0.84 -22.63
C ARG A 541 47.69 1.93 -23.33
N PHE A 542 48.41 2.93 -23.79
CA PHE A 542 47.88 4.09 -24.48
C PHE A 542 48.65 4.34 -25.78
N PHE A 543 47.94 4.67 -26.84
CA PHE A 543 48.52 5.06 -28.12
C PHE A 543 48.39 6.57 -28.33
N ASN A 544 49.52 7.27 -28.46
CA ASN A 544 49.52 8.70 -28.74
C ASN A 544 49.30 8.95 -30.23
N LEU A 545 48.16 9.55 -30.57
CA LEU A 545 47.74 9.88 -31.93
C LEU A 545 48.62 10.95 -32.60
N GLY A 546 49.24 11.82 -31.80
CA GLY A 546 50.09 12.91 -32.30
C GLY A 546 51.53 12.46 -32.61
N THR A 547 52.10 11.58 -31.80
CA THR A 547 53.50 11.11 -31.95
C THR A 547 53.62 9.71 -32.53
N GLY A 548 52.55 8.92 -32.55
CA GLY A 548 52.53 7.52 -32.95
C GLY A 548 53.26 6.59 -31.96
N THR A 549 53.41 7.01 -30.70
CA THR A 549 54.15 6.27 -29.67
C THR A 549 53.23 5.71 -28.61
N HIS A 550 53.67 4.67 -27.92
CA HIS A 550 52.92 4.10 -26.80
C HIS A 550 53.39 4.65 -25.46
N PHE A 551 52.44 4.69 -24.53
CA PHE A 551 52.64 5.02 -23.14
C PHE A 551 52.01 3.90 -22.28
N TYR A 552 52.63 3.61 -21.13
CA TYR A 552 52.22 2.55 -20.23
C TYR A 552 52.18 3.09 -18.80
N SER A 553 51.09 2.81 -18.09
CA SER A 553 50.95 3.17 -16.68
C SER A 553 50.42 2.00 -15.88
N ALA A 554 50.96 1.78 -14.68
CA ALA A 554 50.41 0.85 -13.69
C ALA A 554 49.53 1.56 -12.65
N SER A 555 49.38 2.89 -12.74
CA SER A 555 48.58 3.70 -11.83
C SER A 555 47.18 3.92 -12.42
N PRO A 556 46.12 3.38 -11.79
CA PRO A 556 44.74 3.66 -12.20
C PRO A 556 44.41 5.15 -12.16
N VAL A 557 45.01 5.89 -11.21
CA VAL A 557 44.85 7.35 -11.07
C VAL A 557 45.44 8.08 -12.28
N GLU A 558 46.65 7.70 -12.70
CA GLU A 558 47.29 8.32 -13.87
C GLU A 558 46.59 7.91 -15.17
N ARG A 559 46.14 6.66 -15.27
CA ARG A 559 45.32 6.18 -16.39
C ARG A 559 44.08 7.07 -16.56
N ASN A 560 43.30 7.25 -15.50
CA ASN A 560 42.08 8.05 -15.54
C ASN A 560 42.38 9.51 -15.85
N HIS A 561 43.43 10.09 -15.24
CA HIS A 561 43.86 11.44 -15.56
C HIS A 561 44.18 11.59 -17.05
N ILE A 562 44.82 10.60 -17.68
CA ILE A 562 45.18 10.66 -19.10
C ILE A 562 43.96 10.54 -20.01
N ILE A 563 43.07 9.58 -19.74
CA ILE A 563 41.81 9.40 -20.49
C ILE A 563 41.00 10.70 -20.48
N ASN A 564 40.96 11.37 -19.33
CA ASN A 564 40.08 12.52 -19.12
C ASN A 564 40.71 13.87 -19.48
N THR A 565 42.04 13.97 -19.59
CA THR A 565 42.73 15.25 -19.77
C THR A 565 43.37 15.40 -21.15
N TYR A 566 43.73 14.30 -21.81
CA TYR A 566 44.58 14.35 -22.99
C TYR A 566 44.00 13.59 -24.19
N ASP A 567 43.24 14.31 -25.02
CA ASP A 567 42.64 13.80 -26.27
C ASP A 567 43.64 13.20 -27.26
N GLN A 568 44.94 13.53 -27.14
CA GLN A 568 45.97 12.95 -27.98
C GLN A 568 46.28 11.47 -27.67
N PHE A 569 45.73 10.89 -26.59
CA PHE A 569 45.95 9.49 -26.23
C PHE A 569 44.68 8.67 -26.44
N ASN A 570 44.80 7.60 -27.21
CA ASN A 570 43.79 6.56 -27.31
C ASN A 570 44.07 5.46 -26.29
N TYR A 571 43.11 5.15 -25.41
CA TYR A 571 43.25 4.07 -24.43
C TYR A 571 43.03 2.71 -25.10
N GLU A 572 43.99 1.79 -24.95
CA GLU A 572 43.96 0.48 -25.58
C GLU A 572 43.62 -0.67 -24.61
N GLY A 573 43.32 -0.35 -23.34
CA GLY A 573 43.03 -1.33 -22.30
C GLY A 573 44.24 -1.73 -21.45
N GLY A 574 44.04 -2.70 -20.56
CA GLY A 574 45.13 -3.40 -19.89
C GLY A 574 45.93 -4.24 -20.89
N SER A 575 47.26 -4.12 -20.90
CA SER A 575 48.13 -4.86 -21.83
C SER A 575 48.76 -6.10 -21.20
N PHE A 576 49.16 -6.03 -19.94
CA PHE A 576 49.68 -7.14 -19.14
C PHE A 576 49.55 -6.81 -17.64
N LYS A 577 49.94 -7.71 -16.76
CA LYS A 577 49.96 -7.49 -15.30
C LYS A 577 51.39 -7.36 -14.78
N SER A 578 51.60 -6.44 -13.84
CA SER A 578 52.84 -6.29 -13.08
C SER A 578 53.11 -7.56 -12.26
N ALA A 579 54.39 -7.94 -12.16
CA ALA A 579 54.86 -9.08 -11.38
C ALA A 579 54.82 -8.79 -9.88
N GLY A 580 53.63 -8.80 -9.26
CA GLY A 580 53.41 -8.73 -7.81
C GLY A 580 54.31 -7.77 -7.00
N ALA A 581 54.53 -8.10 -5.72
CA ALA A 581 55.45 -7.36 -4.86
C ALA A 581 56.93 -7.72 -5.15
N ALA A 582 57.86 -6.83 -4.81
CA ALA A 582 59.28 -7.04 -5.02
C ALA A 582 59.81 -8.30 -4.27
N THR A 583 60.30 -9.27 -5.03
CA THR A 583 60.95 -10.51 -4.56
C THR A 583 62.38 -10.64 -5.12
N SER A 584 63.08 -11.74 -4.84
CA SER A 584 64.39 -12.02 -5.44
C SER A 584 64.37 -12.20 -6.96
N ASP A 585 63.20 -12.48 -7.53
CA ASP A 585 63.04 -12.88 -8.93
C ASP A 585 62.44 -11.75 -9.79
N THR A 586 62.14 -10.61 -9.16
CA THR A 586 61.55 -9.42 -9.80
C THR A 586 62.48 -8.21 -9.66
N ALA A 587 62.45 -7.32 -10.65
CA ALA A 587 63.07 -6.01 -10.56
C ALA A 587 62.15 -4.92 -11.11
N GLY A 588 62.30 -3.71 -10.55
CA GLY A 588 61.49 -2.55 -10.93
C GLY A 588 61.80 -2.09 -12.35
N VAL A 589 60.76 -1.76 -13.10
CA VAL A 589 60.87 -1.13 -14.42
C VAL A 589 60.87 0.37 -14.24
N HIS A 590 62.02 0.98 -14.51
CA HIS A 590 62.25 2.42 -14.42
C HIS A 590 61.61 3.15 -15.59
N ARG A 591 60.86 4.21 -15.31
CA ARG A 591 60.21 5.07 -16.29
C ARG A 591 60.90 6.43 -16.38
N PHE A 592 60.99 6.93 -17.61
CA PHE A 592 61.53 8.23 -17.92
C PHE A 592 60.65 8.96 -18.92
N PHE A 593 60.49 10.27 -18.75
CA PHE A 593 59.78 11.13 -19.68
C PHE A 593 60.74 12.05 -20.45
N ASN A 594 60.69 11.99 -21.78
CA ASN A 594 61.44 12.89 -22.66
C ASN A 594 60.67 14.20 -22.85
N THR A 595 61.15 15.27 -22.21
CA THR A 595 60.50 16.58 -22.23
C THR A 595 60.49 17.29 -23.59
N GLN A 596 61.33 16.88 -24.54
CA GLN A 596 61.37 17.48 -25.87
C GLN A 596 60.48 16.74 -26.88
N LEU A 597 60.41 15.42 -26.76
CA LEU A 597 59.73 14.56 -27.73
C LEU A 597 58.35 14.09 -27.25
N GLY A 598 58.03 14.26 -25.97
CA GLY A 598 56.78 13.78 -25.37
C GLY A 598 56.68 12.26 -25.32
N THR A 599 57.81 11.56 -25.30
CA THR A 599 57.89 10.09 -25.35
C THR A 599 58.41 9.53 -24.04
N HIS A 600 58.04 8.28 -23.74
CA HIS A 600 58.52 7.58 -22.56
C HIS A 600 59.54 6.50 -22.91
N PHE A 601 60.49 6.34 -22.00
CA PHE A 601 61.52 5.31 -22.03
C PHE A 601 61.42 4.45 -20.77
N PHE A 602 61.54 3.14 -20.95
CA PHE A 602 61.40 2.16 -19.87
C PHE A 602 62.56 1.17 -19.87
N THR A 603 63.14 0.90 -18.69
CA THR A 603 64.19 -0.11 -18.55
C THR A 603 64.15 -0.80 -17.19
N GLN A 604 64.45 -2.10 -17.15
CA GLN A 604 64.70 -2.84 -15.91
C GLN A 604 66.20 -2.86 -15.54
N SER A 605 67.07 -2.41 -16.43
CA SER A 605 68.53 -2.43 -16.23
C SER A 605 68.98 -1.21 -15.45
N GLU A 606 69.51 -1.45 -14.25
CA GLU A 606 70.12 -0.40 -13.41
C GLU A 606 71.26 0.34 -14.12
N VAL A 607 72.05 -0.39 -14.93
CA VAL A 607 73.14 0.20 -15.73
C VAL A 607 72.58 1.09 -16.84
N GLU A 608 71.50 0.67 -17.49
CA GLU A 608 70.84 1.47 -18.54
C GLU A 608 70.19 2.73 -17.93
N LYS A 609 69.51 2.58 -16.80
CA LYS A 609 68.94 3.68 -16.01
C LYS A 609 70.01 4.72 -15.62
N ASP A 610 71.11 4.29 -15.02
CA ASP A 610 72.19 5.19 -14.60
C ASP A 610 72.86 5.89 -15.79
N ASN A 611 73.00 5.19 -16.92
CA ASN A 611 73.52 5.78 -18.15
C ASN A 611 72.58 6.83 -18.74
N VAL A 612 71.27 6.59 -18.76
CA VAL A 612 70.26 7.56 -19.23
C VAL A 612 70.33 8.83 -18.37
N ILE A 613 70.34 8.68 -17.04
CA ILE A 613 70.46 9.81 -16.10
C ILE A 613 71.77 10.60 -16.33
N ALA A 614 72.88 9.91 -16.56
CA ALA A 614 74.19 10.55 -16.69
C ALA A 614 74.43 11.23 -18.05
N THR A 615 73.79 10.75 -19.13
CA THR A 615 74.16 11.11 -20.50
C THR A 615 73.06 11.75 -21.34
N LEU A 616 71.78 11.62 -20.96
CA LEU A 616 70.65 12.09 -21.75
C LEU A 616 69.84 13.17 -20.99
N PRO A 617 70.17 14.47 -21.13
CA PRO A 617 69.65 15.54 -20.28
C PRO A 617 68.17 15.89 -20.47
N TYR A 618 67.50 15.33 -21.49
CA TYR A 618 66.09 15.59 -21.77
C TYR A 618 65.14 14.52 -21.23
N TYR A 619 65.68 13.42 -20.69
CA TYR A 619 64.92 12.35 -20.04
C TYR A 619 64.88 12.58 -18.53
N ASN A 620 63.71 12.93 -18.03
CA ASN A 620 63.47 13.05 -16.60
C ASN A 620 63.14 11.67 -16.04
N TYR A 621 63.80 11.28 -14.95
CA TYR A 621 63.51 10.03 -14.26
C TYR A 621 62.25 10.18 -13.40
N GLU A 622 61.27 9.30 -13.59
CA GLU A 622 59.96 9.37 -12.94
C GLU A 622 59.78 8.33 -11.83
N GLY A 623 60.71 7.39 -11.70
CA GLY A 623 60.66 6.35 -10.68
C GLY A 623 60.50 4.95 -11.27
N ILE A 624 60.05 4.01 -10.43
CA ILE A 624 59.68 2.65 -10.81
C ILE A 624 58.19 2.65 -11.13
N GLU A 625 57.83 2.19 -12.32
CA GLU A 625 56.45 2.13 -12.78
C GLU A 625 55.74 0.86 -12.31
N TYR A 626 56.36 -0.29 -12.54
CA TYR A 626 55.83 -1.60 -12.16
C TYR A 626 56.97 -2.59 -11.92
N GLN A 627 56.64 -3.76 -11.39
CA GLN A 627 57.57 -4.87 -11.21
C GLN A 627 57.48 -5.83 -12.40
N ALA A 628 58.61 -6.41 -12.80
CA ALA A 628 58.67 -7.46 -13.80
C ALA A 628 59.65 -8.56 -13.38
N TYR A 629 59.48 -9.78 -13.87
CA TYR A 629 60.40 -10.88 -13.62
C TYR A 629 61.66 -10.75 -14.48
N THR A 630 62.83 -10.97 -13.87
CA THR A 630 64.13 -10.88 -14.58
C THR A 630 64.44 -12.12 -15.43
N SER A 631 63.68 -13.20 -15.27
CA SER A 631 63.78 -14.45 -16.02
C SER A 631 62.41 -15.13 -16.10
N GLN A 632 62.21 -16.02 -17.08
CA GLN A 632 60.94 -16.73 -17.23
C GLN A 632 60.61 -17.59 -16.00
N VAL A 633 59.44 -17.37 -15.43
CA VAL A 633 58.84 -18.18 -14.35
C VAL A 633 57.54 -18.83 -14.83
N ASP A 634 57.06 -19.86 -14.12
CA ASP A 634 55.84 -20.57 -14.50
C ASP A 634 54.63 -19.63 -14.48
N GLY A 635 53.85 -19.62 -15.57
CA GLY A 635 52.72 -18.70 -15.75
C GLY A 635 53.06 -17.30 -16.28
N SER A 636 54.34 -16.90 -16.29
CA SER A 636 54.75 -15.61 -16.88
C SER A 636 54.88 -15.67 -18.40
N ILE A 637 54.67 -14.53 -19.04
CA ILE A 637 54.80 -14.33 -20.48
C ILE A 637 55.93 -13.34 -20.80
N ALA A 638 56.55 -13.50 -21.97
CA ALA A 638 57.62 -12.62 -22.42
C ALA A 638 57.05 -11.26 -22.88
N LEU A 639 57.70 -10.17 -22.47
CA LEU A 639 57.42 -8.84 -23.01
C LEU A 639 58.50 -8.44 -24.03
N TYR A 640 58.09 -8.28 -25.29
CA TYR A 640 58.98 -7.95 -26.39
C TYR A 640 59.21 -6.44 -26.47
N ARG A 641 60.47 -6.00 -26.50
CA ARG A 641 60.84 -4.57 -26.54
C ARG A 641 61.28 -4.14 -27.94
N PHE A 642 60.81 -2.96 -28.32
CA PHE A 642 61.20 -2.28 -29.53
C PHE A 642 61.64 -0.86 -29.22
N PHE A 643 62.73 -0.41 -29.84
CA PHE A 643 63.22 0.96 -29.74
C PHE A 643 62.99 1.71 -31.05
N ASN A 644 62.26 2.82 -30.98
CA ASN A 644 62.07 3.70 -32.12
C ASN A 644 63.30 4.58 -32.31
N THR A 645 64.04 4.36 -33.39
CA THR A 645 65.30 5.06 -33.67
C THR A 645 65.15 6.53 -34.03
N VAL A 646 63.93 6.98 -34.32
CA VAL A 646 63.64 8.36 -34.75
C VAL A 646 63.24 9.24 -33.57
N ASN A 647 62.38 8.74 -32.67
CA ASN A 647 61.82 9.53 -31.56
C ASN A 647 62.16 8.99 -30.16
N GLY A 648 62.97 7.93 -30.08
CA GLY A 648 63.47 7.38 -28.82
C GLY A 648 62.41 6.75 -27.93
N ALA A 649 61.22 6.44 -28.46
CA ALA A 649 60.15 5.79 -27.71
C ALA A 649 60.34 4.27 -27.65
N HIS A 650 59.88 3.67 -26.55
CA HIS A 650 59.72 2.23 -26.46
C HIS A 650 58.30 1.79 -26.84
N PHE A 651 58.23 0.65 -27.50
CA PHE A 651 57.01 -0.12 -27.67
C PHE A 651 57.21 -1.50 -27.05
N PHE A 652 56.21 -1.91 -26.27
CA PHE A 652 56.16 -3.21 -25.61
C PHE A 652 54.91 -3.97 -26.02
N THR A 653 55.07 -5.25 -26.31
CA THR A 653 53.93 -6.15 -26.53
C THR A 653 54.21 -7.53 -25.95
N PRO A 654 53.21 -8.17 -25.30
CA PRO A 654 53.27 -9.58 -24.97
C PRO A 654 52.82 -10.49 -26.12
N SER A 655 52.25 -9.92 -27.20
CA SER A 655 51.71 -10.67 -28.33
C SER A 655 52.81 -10.97 -29.36
N GLU A 656 53.05 -12.25 -29.62
CA GLU A 656 53.97 -12.68 -30.67
C GLU A 656 53.51 -12.24 -32.07
N VAL A 657 52.18 -12.20 -32.29
CA VAL A 657 51.59 -11.75 -33.55
C VAL A 657 51.82 -10.26 -33.77
N GLU A 658 51.66 -9.46 -32.72
CA GLU A 658 51.92 -8.01 -32.77
C GLU A 658 53.42 -7.74 -32.94
N ARG A 659 54.28 -8.47 -32.22
CA ARG A 659 55.74 -8.44 -32.38
C ARG A 659 56.13 -8.68 -33.84
N ASP A 660 55.66 -9.77 -34.44
CA ASP A 660 56.02 -10.15 -35.80
C ASP A 660 55.50 -9.12 -36.83
N SER A 661 54.31 -8.58 -36.60
CA SER A 661 53.75 -7.51 -37.43
C SER A 661 54.56 -6.22 -37.36
N VAL A 662 55.04 -5.81 -36.17
CA VAL A 662 55.89 -4.62 -36.02
C VAL A 662 57.23 -4.81 -36.75
N ILE A 663 57.84 -5.99 -36.64
CA ILE A 663 59.08 -6.32 -37.36
C ILE A 663 58.89 -6.23 -38.88
N GLU A 664 57.79 -6.77 -39.40
CA GLU A 664 57.53 -6.81 -40.83
C GLU A 664 57.11 -5.46 -41.41
N ASN A 665 56.28 -4.70 -40.68
CA ASN A 665 55.55 -3.57 -41.22
C ASN A 665 56.03 -2.18 -40.73
N LEU A 666 56.81 -2.09 -39.65
CA LEU A 666 57.22 -0.82 -39.04
C LEU A 666 58.76 -0.70 -38.91
N PRO A 667 59.48 -0.40 -40.01
CA PRO A 667 60.95 -0.42 -40.06
C PRO A 667 61.65 0.65 -39.22
N VAL A 668 60.90 1.58 -38.62
CA VAL A 668 61.43 2.61 -37.70
C VAL A 668 61.67 2.07 -36.28
N TYR A 669 61.04 0.94 -35.93
CA TYR A 669 61.20 0.24 -34.66
C TYR A 669 62.22 -0.88 -34.79
N ASN A 670 63.32 -0.78 -34.04
CA ASN A 670 64.30 -1.86 -33.93
C ASN A 670 63.84 -2.85 -32.86
N TYR A 671 63.73 -4.13 -33.22
CA TYR A 671 63.46 -5.19 -32.25
C TYR A 671 64.70 -5.49 -31.40
N GLU A 672 64.55 -5.40 -30.08
CA GLU A 672 65.66 -5.58 -29.12
C GLU A 672 65.60 -6.92 -28.38
N GLY A 673 64.60 -7.75 -28.68
CA GLY A 673 64.40 -9.04 -28.02
C GLY A 673 63.39 -8.99 -26.88
N ILE A 674 63.49 -9.97 -25.99
CA ILE A 674 62.70 -10.02 -24.75
C ILE A 674 63.31 -9.03 -23.77
N ALA A 675 62.50 -8.10 -23.28
CA ALA A 675 62.91 -7.13 -22.28
C ALA A 675 62.97 -7.76 -20.88
N TYR A 676 61.87 -8.41 -20.50
CA TYR A 676 61.61 -9.06 -19.22
C TYR A 676 60.30 -9.86 -19.32
N TYR A 677 59.87 -10.49 -18.23
CA TYR A 677 58.66 -11.31 -18.19
C TYR A 677 57.61 -10.71 -17.23
N VAL A 678 56.34 -10.87 -17.56
CA VAL A 678 55.18 -10.26 -16.87
C VAL A 678 54.07 -11.28 -16.73
N ASP A 679 53.04 -10.97 -15.95
CA ASP A 679 51.87 -11.82 -15.80
C ASP A 679 50.86 -11.55 -16.94
N ALA A 680 50.18 -12.60 -17.39
CA ALA A 680 49.16 -12.49 -18.43
C ALA A 680 47.86 -11.87 -17.90
N ILE A 681 47.18 -11.11 -18.75
CA ILE A 681 45.76 -10.80 -18.57
C ILE A 681 44.98 -12.03 -19.04
N VAL A 682 44.13 -12.56 -18.15
CA VAL A 682 43.32 -13.77 -18.39
C VAL A 682 42.02 -13.39 -19.07
#